data_AF-A0A7Y5GTM6-F1
#
_entry.id   AF-A0A7Y5GTM6-F1
#
_cell.length_a   1.000
_cell.length_b   1.000
_cell.length_c   1.000
_cell.angle_alpha   90.00
_cell.angle_beta   90.00
_cell.angle_gamma   90.00
#
_symmetry.space_group_name_H-M   'P 1'
#
loop_
_entity.id
_entity.type
_entity.pdbx_description
1 polymer ?
#
loop_
_entity_poly.entity_id
_entity_poly.type
_entity_poly.pdbx_seq_one_letter_code
_entity_poly.pdbx_strand_id
1 'polypeptide(L)'
;MNRMPVFHVLVLLCSASLPTLVVSCGDDSATGNVGTADTLVSDGMSFGDHDIGSNIPDTGSPWGDKDVGTTDNTDVAGTPGDFGSPCTENLDCESGFCVEGPNGFECTMTCLEICPEGYKCKAIQNTLPDVVFLCLPDIFAHCTPCQESFQCPGGACTLVGDTQHCLANCKDVSDCPTGYDCIQDDALPDALGRCTPVSGSCTCSEGAAGLQRTCSISNDTGTCYGIETCNSQTGWSACTAKEAQSETCDGIDNDCNGLIDDGLAATQPCSNAIPGVGECIGTAICGGPLGWICAASTPSPESCDYIDNDCDGLVDEDFLTDGKLVSFDHCGVCGNSCKDGFVNGTGKCNATLDPPNCTVDTCDPGFLPLNDYQCIPSSAGLCEPCSSDAQCLLQGAMCLSIGDGTYCAAPCGPNGACPSGFLCTSVAADKEQCVPTSGTCTCSAQTPNLSKSCSLTWTAPGIPVTTCYGTQKCIGEAGWGPCEVPQEICDALDNDCDGTTDEGFKNPVTGKYDTANDCGQCGNNCNFLQFTNGKAFCDAQLLIPQCSMACVAGYHDVNKNPADGCECAYINPEDIPDIMGQDLDCDGIDGEKNNTIFVAKNGDDSHAGTLDAPKRTINAAITAAAAQKKRDVLVATGVYVQSVVLQNGVQVYGGYRGDFLDRDPQLYETVIFGETATVAAPGAVVAIGITNTKGATLDGFTIFGAAAEGVGASSIAVYIKDCTDGLILQNNVIVAGQGANGDRGTDGIDGSNGTAGAAGLAAKDVGKTPCSGKNAGGAGGNKTCSGVDTSGGKGGDATCPDYDEDGTPQPKTTPGPYLQTFNGGETGGDGKGAGAGKGGKAGYDSLFWSKESGCGICRTPKASDSSLFQQGPGDHGKNGTAGTLGTAGVGCVTAGSVQNAVWSPGTGGNGGAGSHGGGGGGGGAGGGTENWDCSQHGASDFGGSGGGGGSGGCQGTGAAGGSSGGGSFGIFMVWTKGPTSAPVLFGNQILTADGGDGGDGGNGGTGGVGGNGADGGKPGDETPNAWCAELGGNGGKGGDGGHGGGGGGGCGGPSIGVFVHGQGGLNLDLYGSANTFDLSGNPGEGGKGGKSIGKAGQDGSKGPKAALHF
;
A
#
# COMPACT_ATOMS: atom_id res chain seq x y z
N MET A 1 60.75 16.33 20.71
CA MET A 1 61.40 15.25 21.50
C MET A 1 60.71 15.16 22.87
N ASN A 2 60.91 14.07 23.64
CA ASN A 2 60.46 13.85 25.03
C ASN A 2 58.94 13.64 25.30
N ARG A 3 58.45 12.48 24.84
CA ARG A 3 57.65 11.44 25.55
C ARG A 3 56.97 11.70 26.92
N MET A 4 55.79 11.04 27.05
CA MET A 4 55.26 10.25 28.20
C MET A 4 54.63 10.98 29.41
N PRO A 5 53.78 10.31 30.25
CA PRO A 5 53.31 8.90 30.23
C PRO A 5 51.77 8.67 30.32
N VAL A 6 51.37 7.38 30.33
CA VAL A 6 50.03 6.82 30.64
C VAL A 6 50.01 6.24 32.07
N PHE A 7 48.86 6.09 32.73
CA PHE A 7 48.70 5.21 33.91
C PHE A 7 47.34 4.50 34.01
N HIS A 8 47.28 3.45 34.84
CA HIS A 8 46.17 2.50 35.05
C HIS A 8 46.24 1.99 36.51
N VAL A 9 45.12 1.86 37.25
CA VAL A 9 45.05 1.24 38.60
C VAL A 9 43.67 0.56 38.80
N LEU A 10 43.60 -0.46 39.67
CA LEU A 10 42.47 -1.39 39.90
C LEU A 10 42.40 -1.79 41.41
N VAL A 11 41.34 -2.51 41.81
CA VAL A 11 41.23 -3.46 42.97
C VAL A 11 40.73 -2.90 44.33
N LEU A 12 39.58 -3.41 44.84
CA LEU A 12 39.51 -4.34 45.99
C LEU A 12 38.11 -5.00 46.21
N LEU A 13 38.07 -6.05 47.05
CA LEU A 13 36.92 -6.91 47.40
C LEU A 13 36.81 -7.09 48.93
N CYS A 14 35.64 -7.49 49.45
CA CYS A 14 35.49 -8.08 50.80
C CYS A 14 34.23 -8.98 50.90
N SER A 15 34.15 -9.86 51.91
CA SER A 15 33.14 -10.95 52.00
C SER A 15 32.86 -11.44 53.44
N ALA A 16 31.62 -11.88 53.72
CA ALA A 16 31.20 -12.58 54.96
C ALA A 16 29.84 -13.33 54.78
N SER A 17 29.44 -14.19 55.72
CA SER A 17 28.30 -15.13 55.55
C SER A 17 27.61 -15.62 56.84
N LEU A 18 26.26 -15.67 56.87
CA LEU A 18 25.32 -16.60 57.58
C LEU A 18 25.47 -16.82 59.13
N PRO A 19 24.42 -17.24 59.92
CA PRO A 19 23.36 -18.22 59.58
C PRO A 19 21.92 -17.92 60.11
N THR A 20 21.05 -18.95 60.13
CA THR A 20 19.58 -18.94 60.27
C THR A 20 19.04 -19.50 61.61
N LEU A 21 17.79 -19.12 62.00
CA LEU A 21 16.77 -20.03 62.58
C LEU A 21 15.32 -19.43 62.52
N VAL A 22 14.29 -20.22 62.87
CA VAL A 22 12.83 -20.03 62.61
C VAL A 22 11.99 -20.41 63.86
N VAL A 23 10.62 -20.34 63.83
CA VAL A 23 9.56 -20.86 64.78
C VAL A 23 8.96 -19.77 65.71
N SER A 24 7.63 -19.57 65.94
CA SER A 24 6.35 -20.22 65.49
C SER A 24 5.08 -19.35 65.72
N CYS A 25 3.94 -19.78 65.12
CA CYS A 25 2.50 -19.39 65.13
C CYS A 25 1.81 -18.86 66.41
N GLY A 26 0.59 -18.29 66.27
CA GLY A 26 -0.35 -18.05 67.41
C GLY A 26 -1.65 -17.21 67.19
N ASP A 27 -2.58 -17.69 66.35
CA ASP A 27 -4.06 -17.54 66.28
C ASP A 27 -4.89 -16.35 66.91
N ASP A 28 -5.78 -15.78 66.07
CA ASP A 28 -7.22 -15.43 66.23
C ASP A 28 -7.85 -14.39 67.22
N SER A 29 -8.91 -13.75 66.68
CA SER A 29 -10.19 -13.30 67.31
C SER A 29 -10.39 -11.87 67.92
N ALA A 30 -10.81 -10.94 67.03
CA ALA A 30 -12.12 -10.25 67.02
C ALA A 30 -12.57 -9.16 68.06
N THR A 31 -13.40 -8.23 67.52
CA THR A 31 -14.36 -7.27 68.14
C THR A 31 -13.88 -5.94 68.75
N GLY A 32 -14.63 -4.86 68.46
CA GLY A 32 -14.55 -3.55 69.14
C GLY A 32 -14.88 -2.34 68.24
N ASN A 33 -16.10 -1.78 68.29
CA ASN A 33 -16.53 -0.62 67.47
C ASN A 33 -17.37 0.41 68.26
N VAL A 34 -16.89 1.66 68.32
CA VAL A 34 -17.56 2.96 68.64
C VAL A 34 -16.65 4.03 67.97
N GLY A 35 -17.04 5.08 67.21
CA GLY A 35 -18.11 6.09 67.35
C GLY A 35 -17.55 7.39 67.99
N THR A 36 -17.88 8.65 67.64
CA THR A 36 -18.87 9.28 66.72
C THR A 36 -18.61 10.82 66.58
N ALA A 37 -19.10 11.46 65.50
CA ALA A 37 -19.38 12.93 65.35
C ALA A 37 -18.16 13.91 65.31
N ASP A 38 -18.26 15.19 64.91
CA ASP A 38 -19.40 16.10 64.62
C ASP A 38 -19.10 17.12 63.47
N THR A 39 -19.88 18.19 63.32
CA THR A 39 -20.11 19.02 62.09
C THR A 39 -19.82 20.54 62.24
N LEU A 40 -19.77 21.31 61.13
CA LEU A 40 -20.53 22.58 60.85
C LEU A 40 -20.03 23.47 59.66
N VAL A 41 -20.95 24.33 59.18
CA VAL A 41 -20.99 25.42 58.13
C VAL A 41 -20.04 26.63 58.34
N SER A 42 -19.89 27.70 57.50
CA SER A 42 -20.33 28.20 56.15
C SER A 42 -19.26 29.23 55.62
N ASP A 43 -19.37 30.18 54.66
CA ASP A 43 -20.43 30.87 53.88
C ASP A 43 -19.82 31.74 52.70
N GLY A 44 -20.62 32.36 51.79
CA GLY A 44 -20.11 33.48 50.94
C GLY A 44 -20.71 33.74 49.51
N MET A 45 -20.85 35.03 49.12
CA MET A 45 -21.47 35.57 47.86
C MET A 45 -20.97 37.03 47.58
N SER A 46 -21.08 37.69 46.41
CA SER A 46 -21.34 37.38 44.97
C SER A 46 -21.16 38.71 44.13
N PHE A 47 -21.80 38.86 42.95
CA PHE A 47 -21.91 40.05 42.03
C PHE A 47 -20.69 40.39 41.12
N GLY A 48 -20.83 40.85 39.86
CA GLY A 48 -21.99 40.97 38.94
C GLY A 48 -21.84 42.03 37.82
N ASP A 49 -22.48 41.81 36.64
CA ASP A 49 -22.95 42.78 35.59
C ASP A 49 -21.93 43.68 34.82
N HIS A 50 -22.12 44.15 33.55
CA HIS A 50 -22.90 43.73 32.36
C HIS A 50 -22.44 44.52 31.07
N ASP A 51 -22.22 43.81 29.94
CA ASP A 51 -22.59 44.11 28.52
C ASP A 51 -22.18 45.33 27.61
N ILE A 52 -21.99 44.98 26.31
CA ILE A 52 -22.20 45.72 25.02
C ILE A 52 -21.36 47.01 24.74
N GLY A 53 -20.54 47.18 23.68
CA GLY A 53 -20.31 46.51 22.38
C GLY A 53 -20.46 47.50 21.17
N SER A 54 -19.43 47.64 20.29
CA SER A 54 -19.58 47.95 18.82
C SER A 54 -18.24 48.21 18.04
N ASN A 55 -18.09 47.56 16.88
CA ASN A 55 -17.45 47.98 15.59
C ASN A 55 -15.97 48.50 15.50
N ILE A 56 -15.06 47.65 14.98
CA ILE A 56 -14.40 47.70 13.63
C ILE A 56 -14.00 49.09 13.03
N PRO A 57 -12.81 49.32 12.41
CA PRO A 57 -11.60 48.46 12.19
C PRO A 57 -10.19 49.11 12.41
N ASP A 58 -9.15 48.27 12.18
CA ASP A 58 -7.88 48.53 11.44
C ASP A 58 -6.56 49.06 12.09
N THR A 59 -5.46 48.63 11.46
CA THR A 59 -4.02 49.02 11.51
C THR A 59 -3.17 48.66 12.75
N GLY A 60 -1.98 48.07 12.51
CA GLY A 60 -0.84 48.16 13.44
C GLY A 60 0.07 46.93 13.63
N SER A 61 1.00 46.66 12.71
CA SER A 61 2.27 45.96 13.00
C SER A 61 3.32 47.05 13.35
N PRO A 62 4.16 46.93 14.41
CA PRO A 62 5.38 46.11 14.30
C PRO A 62 5.91 45.42 15.59
N TRP A 63 6.58 44.27 15.39
CA TRP A 63 7.74 43.72 16.10
C TRP A 63 7.96 44.00 17.62
N GLY A 64 7.95 42.93 18.43
CA GLY A 64 8.25 42.99 19.87
C GLY A 64 8.84 41.70 20.44
N ASP A 65 10.05 41.32 20.00
CA ASP A 65 10.78 40.12 20.44
C ASP A 65 11.08 40.11 21.96
N LYS A 66 10.75 38.99 22.63
CA LYS A 66 11.17 38.65 24.00
C LYS A 66 11.13 37.14 24.29
N ASP A 67 12.33 36.59 24.45
CA ASP A 67 12.58 35.25 24.96
C ASP A 67 12.44 35.14 26.50
N VAL A 68 12.51 33.91 27.03
CA VAL A 68 12.49 33.49 28.45
C VAL A 68 11.12 33.57 29.17
N GLY A 69 10.43 32.43 29.25
CA GLY A 69 9.18 32.25 30.01
C GLY A 69 9.29 31.47 31.33
N THR A 70 8.14 31.18 31.95
CA THR A 70 7.94 30.24 33.06
C THR A 70 6.53 29.63 32.98
N THR A 71 6.36 28.43 33.54
CA THR A 71 5.08 27.68 33.59
C THR A 71 3.93 28.41 34.28
N ASP A 72 2.74 28.37 33.66
CA ASP A 72 1.48 28.09 34.36
C ASP A 72 0.53 27.38 33.37
N ASN A 73 -0.41 26.56 33.85
CA ASN A 73 -1.37 25.84 33.01
C ASN A 73 -2.81 26.00 33.53
N THR A 74 -3.67 26.59 32.71
CA THR A 74 -5.12 26.61 32.91
C THR A 74 -5.80 26.50 31.56
N ASP A 75 -6.55 25.41 31.33
CA ASP A 75 -7.22 25.16 30.05
C ASP A 75 -8.16 26.31 29.67
N VAL A 76 -7.90 26.89 28.50
CA VAL A 76 -8.87 27.70 27.77
C VAL A 76 -9.54 26.78 26.77
N ALA A 77 -10.87 26.68 26.80
CA ALA A 77 -11.60 25.94 25.78
C ALA A 77 -11.37 26.57 24.41
N GLY A 78 -10.99 25.76 23.42
CA GLY A 78 -10.65 26.21 22.07
C GLY A 78 -11.78 26.96 21.36
N THR A 79 -11.41 27.69 20.32
CA THR A 79 -12.35 28.38 19.44
C THR A 79 -13.16 27.36 18.64
N PRO A 80 -14.47 27.57 18.39
CA PRO A 80 -15.27 26.64 17.60
C PRO A 80 -14.72 26.55 16.16
N GLY A 81 -14.21 25.37 15.81
CA GLY A 81 -13.56 25.09 14.52
C GLY A 81 -12.06 24.74 14.65
N ASP A 82 -11.46 24.96 15.82
CA ASP A 82 -10.12 24.49 16.17
C ASP A 82 -10.04 22.95 16.13
N PHE A 83 -8.82 22.40 16.02
CA PHE A 83 -8.55 20.97 16.17
C PHE A 83 -9.18 20.38 17.44
N GLY A 84 -9.90 19.26 17.31
CA GLY A 84 -10.67 18.62 18.39
C GLY A 84 -12.04 19.24 18.68
N SER A 85 -12.45 20.30 17.97
CA SER A 85 -13.82 20.83 18.06
C SER A 85 -14.83 19.83 17.49
N PRO A 86 -16.01 19.63 18.12
CA PRO A 86 -17.05 18.79 17.54
C PRO A 86 -17.65 19.44 16.28
N CYS A 87 -17.84 18.65 15.23
CA CYS A 87 -18.31 19.10 13.92
C CYS A 87 -19.45 18.22 13.38
N THR A 88 -20.08 18.68 12.30
CA THR A 88 -21.13 17.96 11.55
C THR A 88 -20.90 17.95 10.04
N GLU A 89 -20.21 18.96 9.51
CA GLU A 89 -19.72 19.01 8.12
C GLU A 89 -18.33 19.66 8.07
N ASN A 90 -17.59 19.44 6.97
CA ASN A 90 -16.21 19.95 6.81
C ASN A 90 -16.07 21.47 6.93
N LEU A 91 -17.16 22.21 6.75
CA LEU A 91 -17.22 23.68 6.88
C LEU A 91 -17.30 24.16 8.35
N ASP A 92 -17.56 23.27 9.31
CA ASP A 92 -17.53 23.58 10.74
C ASP A 92 -16.10 23.73 11.29
N CYS A 93 -15.07 23.42 10.48
CA CYS A 93 -13.67 23.31 10.89
C CYS A 93 -12.76 24.31 10.16
N GLU A 94 -11.87 25.02 10.87
CA GLU A 94 -10.95 25.99 10.24
C GLU A 94 -9.95 25.32 9.27
N SER A 95 -9.68 24.04 9.48
CA SER A 95 -8.84 23.21 8.61
C SER A 95 -9.54 22.78 7.31
N GLY A 96 -10.88 22.82 7.26
CA GLY A 96 -11.68 22.19 6.20
C GLY A 96 -11.85 20.66 6.33
N PHE A 97 -11.50 20.05 7.47
CA PHE A 97 -11.59 18.60 7.68
C PHE A 97 -12.29 18.22 8.99
N CYS A 98 -13.48 17.61 8.87
CA CYS A 98 -14.28 17.02 9.94
C CYS A 98 -14.22 15.49 9.83
N VAL A 99 -13.63 14.81 10.81
CA VAL A 99 -13.36 13.36 10.76
C VAL A 99 -13.97 12.63 11.96
N GLU A 100 -14.07 11.30 11.90
CA GLU A 100 -14.72 10.52 12.96
C GLU A 100 -13.79 10.24 14.15
N GLY A 101 -14.13 10.83 15.29
CA GLY A 101 -13.38 10.83 16.55
C GLY A 101 -13.93 9.92 17.64
N PRO A 102 -13.17 9.71 18.73
CA PRO A 102 -13.61 8.86 19.85
C PRO A 102 -14.77 9.44 20.66
N ASN A 103 -15.12 10.71 20.43
CA ASN A 103 -16.25 11.42 21.07
C ASN A 103 -17.40 11.76 20.09
N GLY A 104 -17.28 11.39 18.81
CA GLY A 104 -18.13 11.86 17.71
C GLY A 104 -17.29 12.46 16.59
N PHE A 105 -17.92 13.09 15.60
CA PHE A 105 -17.21 13.82 14.56
C PHE A 105 -16.46 15.04 15.16
N GLU A 106 -15.18 15.18 14.85
CA GLU A 106 -14.29 16.22 15.37
C GLU A 106 -13.37 16.80 14.29
N CYS A 107 -13.03 18.08 14.41
CA CYS A 107 -12.17 18.79 13.47
C CYS A 107 -10.72 18.30 13.58
N THR A 108 -10.11 17.90 12.47
CA THR A 108 -8.69 17.54 12.41
C THR A 108 -7.86 18.65 11.75
N MET A 109 -6.59 18.38 11.44
CA MET A 109 -5.68 19.23 10.72
C MET A 109 -4.92 18.40 9.67
N THR A 110 -4.41 19.07 8.65
CA THR A 110 -3.38 18.50 7.77
C THR A 110 -2.08 18.29 8.54
N CYS A 111 -1.34 17.27 8.16
CA CYS A 111 -0.01 16.97 8.68
C CYS A 111 0.97 16.74 7.53
N LEU A 112 2.25 16.71 7.88
CA LEU A 112 3.33 16.23 7.01
C LEU A 112 4.04 15.07 7.70
N GLU A 113 4.35 15.21 9.01
CA GLU A 113 4.99 14.16 9.81
C GLU A 113 4.40 13.99 11.23
N ILE A 114 3.90 15.06 11.84
CA ILE A 114 3.54 15.11 13.27
C ILE A 114 2.05 15.41 13.45
N CYS A 115 1.45 14.77 14.46
CA CYS A 115 0.09 15.01 14.93
C CYS A 115 0.04 15.15 16.46
N PRO A 116 -1.02 15.75 17.01
CA PRO A 116 -1.27 15.77 18.46
C PRO A 116 -1.35 14.37 19.10
N GLU A 117 -1.14 14.31 20.41
CA GLU A 117 -1.17 13.08 21.20
C GLU A 117 -2.53 12.37 21.05
N GLY A 118 -2.50 11.06 20.75
CA GLY A 118 -3.69 10.27 20.42
C GLY A 118 -4.10 10.26 18.95
N TYR A 119 -3.33 10.85 18.02
CA TYR A 119 -3.60 10.87 16.58
C TYR A 119 -2.39 10.39 15.75
N LYS A 120 -2.62 9.95 14.51
CA LYS A 120 -1.59 9.59 13.52
C LYS A 120 -1.80 10.31 12.20
N CYS A 121 -0.69 10.74 11.61
CA CYS A 121 -0.67 11.25 10.26
C CYS A 121 -0.92 10.08 9.28
N LYS A 122 -2.00 10.14 8.50
CA LYS A 122 -2.39 9.13 7.51
C LYS A 122 -2.67 9.80 6.16
N ALA A 123 -2.18 9.20 5.08
CA ALA A 123 -2.36 9.69 3.72
C ALA A 123 -3.79 9.45 3.21
N ILE A 124 -4.39 10.45 2.54
CA ILE A 124 -5.60 10.31 1.74
C ILE A 124 -5.21 10.22 0.27
N GLN A 125 -5.70 9.18 -0.43
CA GLN A 125 -5.32 8.90 -1.81
C GLN A 125 -6.20 9.66 -2.82
N ASN A 126 -6.08 10.99 -2.81
CA ASN A 126 -6.59 11.84 -3.89
C ASN A 126 -6.06 11.36 -5.25
N THR A 127 -6.93 11.29 -6.28
CA THR A 127 -6.58 10.78 -7.61
C THR A 127 -5.83 11.80 -8.47
N LEU A 128 -4.58 12.07 -8.06
CA LEU A 128 -3.50 12.87 -8.67
C LEU A 128 -3.53 14.40 -8.43
N PRO A 129 -2.39 15.04 -8.10
CA PRO A 129 -1.12 14.48 -7.60
C PRO A 129 -0.97 14.61 -6.07
N ASP A 130 -1.76 15.45 -5.41
CA ASP A 130 -1.53 15.88 -4.03
C ASP A 130 -2.21 14.94 -3.04
N VAL A 131 -1.42 14.01 -2.48
CA VAL A 131 -1.79 13.24 -1.29
C VAL A 131 -1.84 14.18 -0.08
N VAL A 132 -3.05 14.39 0.45
CA VAL A 132 -3.26 15.16 1.68
C VAL A 132 -3.14 14.19 2.86
N PHE A 133 -2.22 14.44 3.78
CA PHE A 133 -2.13 13.66 5.02
C PHE A 133 -2.91 14.37 6.12
N LEU A 134 -3.75 13.63 6.86
CA LEU A 134 -4.54 14.15 7.99
C LEU A 134 -4.17 13.47 9.31
N CYS A 135 -4.37 14.17 10.41
CA CYS A 135 -4.29 13.62 11.76
C CYS A 135 -5.56 12.82 12.10
N LEU A 136 -5.57 11.53 11.79
CA LEU A 136 -6.69 10.65 12.13
C LEU A 136 -6.47 9.99 13.51
N PRO A 137 -7.51 9.82 14.36
CA PRO A 137 -7.37 9.24 15.69
C PRO A 137 -6.65 7.88 15.72
N ASP A 138 -5.76 7.71 16.69
CA ASP A 138 -4.97 6.49 16.91
C ASP A 138 -5.77 5.49 17.75
N ILE A 139 -6.86 4.97 17.17
CA ILE A 139 -7.85 4.11 17.84
C ILE A 139 -7.32 2.71 18.16
N PHE A 140 -6.41 2.62 19.13
CA PHE A 140 -5.91 1.36 19.66
C PHE A 140 -7.01 0.51 20.31
N ALA A 141 -6.92 -0.81 20.08
CA ALA A 141 -7.90 -1.84 20.41
C ALA A 141 -8.04 -2.14 21.93
N HIS A 142 -8.12 -1.13 22.78
CA HIS A 142 -8.14 -1.24 24.24
C HIS A 142 -9.23 -2.19 24.76
N CYS A 143 -8.84 -3.10 25.66
CA CYS A 143 -9.72 -4.10 26.26
C CYS A 143 -10.48 -5.01 25.26
N THR A 144 -9.94 -5.16 24.05
CA THR A 144 -10.43 -6.12 23.05
C THR A 144 -9.95 -7.53 23.41
N PRO A 145 -10.82 -8.56 23.43
CA PRO A 145 -10.40 -9.94 23.71
C PRO A 145 -9.41 -10.46 22.66
N CYS A 146 -8.31 -11.04 23.12
CA CYS A 146 -7.24 -11.57 22.28
C CYS A 146 -6.71 -12.90 22.81
N GLN A 147 -5.86 -13.57 22.05
CA GLN A 147 -5.11 -14.76 22.46
C GLN A 147 -3.59 -14.54 22.32
N GLU A 148 -3.18 -13.75 21.32
CA GLU A 148 -1.77 -13.49 20.97
C GLU A 148 -1.55 -12.01 20.64
N SER A 149 -0.36 -11.47 20.92
CA SER A 149 -0.09 -10.01 20.84
C SER A 149 -0.18 -9.40 19.45
N PHE A 150 -0.06 -10.19 18.39
CA PHE A 150 -0.24 -9.68 17.01
C PHE A 150 -1.68 -9.23 16.72
N GLN A 151 -2.65 -9.63 17.55
CA GLN A 151 -4.05 -9.19 17.45
C GLN A 151 -4.29 -7.78 18.02
N CYS A 152 -3.23 -7.14 18.53
CA CYS A 152 -3.28 -5.87 19.24
C CYS A 152 -2.36 -4.84 18.56
N PRO A 153 -2.84 -4.11 17.53
CA PRO A 153 -2.05 -3.06 16.88
C PRO A 153 -1.48 -2.07 17.91
N GLY A 154 -0.19 -1.76 17.83
CA GLY A 154 0.51 -0.85 18.75
C GLY A 154 0.56 -1.27 20.23
N GLY A 155 0.15 -2.50 20.57
CA GLY A 155 0.05 -2.97 21.95
C GLY A 155 0.49 -4.42 22.13
N ALA A 156 -0.01 -5.05 23.19
CA ALA A 156 0.22 -6.46 23.47
C ALA A 156 -1.02 -7.14 24.06
N CYS A 157 -1.13 -8.45 23.84
CA CYS A 157 -2.18 -9.27 24.40
C CYS A 157 -1.78 -9.73 25.79
N THR A 158 -2.34 -9.11 26.82
CA THR A 158 -1.93 -9.28 28.22
C THR A 158 -3.07 -9.76 29.10
N LEU A 159 -2.75 -10.36 30.24
CA LEU A 159 -3.76 -10.91 31.15
C LEU A 159 -4.33 -9.80 32.03
N VAL A 160 -5.62 -9.49 31.85
CA VAL A 160 -6.37 -8.51 32.65
C VAL A 160 -7.48 -9.26 33.39
N GLY A 161 -7.30 -9.41 34.70
CA GLY A 161 -8.09 -10.35 35.51
C GLY A 161 -7.80 -11.81 35.12
N ASP A 162 -8.84 -12.58 34.82
CA ASP A 162 -8.76 -13.99 34.41
C ASP A 162 -8.67 -14.19 32.88
N THR A 163 -8.60 -13.12 32.08
CA THR A 163 -8.75 -13.16 30.61
C THR A 163 -7.72 -12.30 29.87
N GLN A 164 -7.34 -12.73 28.66
CA GLN A 164 -6.41 -11.98 27.81
C GLN A 164 -7.12 -10.87 27.01
N HIS A 165 -6.56 -9.66 27.06
CA HIS A 165 -7.06 -8.48 26.35
C HIS A 165 -5.91 -7.63 25.80
N CYS A 166 -6.19 -6.91 24.71
CA CYS A 166 -5.26 -5.95 24.13
C CYS A 166 -5.12 -4.70 24.99
N LEU A 167 -3.89 -4.39 25.39
CA LEU A 167 -3.50 -3.13 26.05
C LEU A 167 -2.42 -2.44 25.21
N ALA A 168 -2.51 -1.10 25.08
CA ALA A 168 -1.52 -0.31 24.36
C ALA A 168 -0.18 -0.19 25.12
N ASN A 169 0.87 0.16 24.38
CA ASN A 169 2.13 0.63 24.95
C ASN A 169 1.97 2.07 25.50
N CYS A 170 2.67 2.41 26.58
CA CYS A 170 2.78 3.78 27.10
C CYS A 170 4.20 4.06 27.61
N LYS A 171 4.52 5.32 27.89
CA LYS A 171 5.71 5.75 28.66
C LYS A 171 5.28 6.28 30.02
N ASP A 172 4.25 7.12 30.04
CA ASP A 172 3.57 7.55 31.26
C ASP A 172 2.04 7.62 31.06
N VAL A 173 1.34 8.30 31.96
CA VAL A 173 -0.13 8.22 32.09
C VAL A 173 -0.88 9.07 31.06
N SER A 174 -0.23 10.02 30.38
CA SER A 174 -0.90 10.78 29.28
C SER A 174 -1.12 9.94 28.03
N ASP A 175 -0.21 8.99 27.74
CA ASP A 175 -0.33 8.04 26.62
C ASP A 175 -1.59 7.13 26.72
N CYS A 176 -2.30 7.13 27.85
CA CYS A 176 -3.38 6.20 28.15
C CYS A 176 -4.77 6.86 28.21
N PRO A 177 -5.81 6.24 27.59
CA PRO A 177 -7.15 6.80 27.60
C PRO A 177 -7.78 6.81 29.00
N THR A 178 -8.80 7.66 29.19
CA THR A 178 -9.46 7.88 30.49
C THR A 178 -9.96 6.55 31.09
N GLY A 179 -9.53 6.26 32.32
CA GLY A 179 -9.84 5.01 33.02
C GLY A 179 -8.74 3.94 32.96
N TYR A 180 -7.62 4.22 32.29
CA TYR A 180 -6.41 3.41 32.28
C TYR A 180 -5.26 4.15 33.00
N ASP A 181 -4.27 3.41 33.47
CA ASP A 181 -3.04 3.91 34.12
C ASP A 181 -1.82 3.22 33.49
N CYS A 182 -0.68 3.91 33.40
CA CYS A 182 0.51 3.37 32.73
C CYS A 182 1.37 2.55 33.69
N ILE A 183 1.19 1.24 33.67
CA ILE A 183 1.98 0.30 34.47
C ILE A 183 3.22 -0.09 33.68
N GLN A 184 4.39 0.39 34.12
CA GLN A 184 5.71 0.05 33.58
C GLN A 184 5.95 -1.47 33.55
N ASP A 185 6.48 -1.97 32.43
CA ASP A 185 6.63 -3.39 32.12
C ASP A 185 8.11 -3.73 31.87
N ASP A 186 8.79 -4.24 32.91
CA ASP A 186 10.22 -4.60 32.91
C ASP A 186 10.64 -5.59 31.79
N ALA A 187 9.68 -6.18 31.05
CA ALA A 187 9.94 -7.04 29.91
C ALA A 187 10.19 -6.29 28.59
N LEU A 188 10.03 -4.95 28.55
CA LEU A 188 10.10 -4.15 27.33
C LEU A 188 11.41 -3.34 27.20
N PRO A 189 11.82 -2.99 25.96
CA PRO A 189 12.85 -1.98 25.73
C PRO A 189 12.45 -0.61 26.28
N ASP A 190 13.46 0.24 26.51
CA ASP A 190 13.35 1.69 26.65
C ASP A 190 12.37 2.22 27.72
N ALA A 191 12.08 1.42 28.75
CA ALA A 191 11.18 1.75 29.86
C ALA A 191 9.76 2.12 29.40
N LEU A 192 9.17 1.24 28.57
CA LEU A 192 7.76 1.27 28.20
C LEU A 192 6.89 0.51 29.21
N GLY A 193 5.62 0.90 29.30
CA GLY A 193 4.59 0.27 30.10
C GLY A 193 3.37 -0.21 29.31
N ARG A 194 2.31 -0.51 30.06
CA ARG A 194 1.02 -1.01 29.61
C ARG A 194 -0.09 -0.09 30.11
N CYS A 195 -0.88 0.48 29.20
CA CYS A 195 -2.13 1.15 29.58
C CYS A 195 -3.10 0.12 30.16
N THR A 196 -3.16 0.04 31.49
CA THR A 196 -3.88 -1.00 32.22
C THR A 196 -5.13 -0.39 32.87
N PRO A 197 -6.32 -1.00 32.77
CA PRO A 197 -7.52 -0.44 33.39
C PRO A 197 -7.33 -0.19 34.89
N VAL A 198 -7.69 1.02 35.36
CA VAL A 198 -7.70 1.38 36.80
C VAL A 198 -8.65 0.48 37.59
N SER A 199 -9.66 -0.09 36.92
CA SER A 199 -10.57 -1.11 37.43
C SER A 199 -9.92 -2.48 37.69
N GLY A 200 -8.73 -2.74 37.13
CA GLY A 200 -8.11 -4.06 37.05
C GLY A 200 -8.85 -5.07 36.15
N SER A 201 -9.85 -4.63 35.37
CA SER A 201 -10.71 -5.52 34.57
C SER A 201 -11.27 -4.86 33.31
N CYS A 202 -11.21 -5.58 32.19
CA CYS A 202 -11.90 -5.25 30.94
C CYS A 202 -13.40 -5.62 30.92
N THR A 203 -13.96 -6.11 32.05
CA THR A 203 -15.41 -6.34 32.17
C THR A 203 -16.12 -5.08 32.65
N CYS A 204 -17.13 -4.63 31.90
CA CYS A 204 -17.95 -3.50 32.34
C CYS A 204 -18.66 -3.85 33.65
N SER A 205 -18.38 -3.04 34.67
CA SER A 205 -18.68 -3.28 36.07
C SER A 205 -18.68 -1.96 36.84
N GLU A 206 -19.11 -1.95 38.09
CA GLU A 206 -19.25 -0.71 38.88
C GLU A 206 -17.92 0.06 39.05
N GLY A 207 -16.79 -0.66 39.10
CA GLY A 207 -15.44 -0.08 39.13
C GLY A 207 -14.82 0.24 37.75
N ALA A 208 -15.52 -0.07 36.66
CA ALA A 208 -15.11 0.23 35.27
C ALA A 208 -16.03 1.27 34.60
N ALA A 209 -16.81 2.03 35.38
CA ALA A 209 -17.70 3.06 34.87
C ALA A 209 -16.92 4.12 34.07
N GLY A 210 -17.32 4.37 32.81
CA GLY A 210 -16.61 5.29 31.90
C GLY A 210 -15.42 4.69 31.16
N LEU A 211 -15.02 3.44 31.45
CA LEU A 211 -14.03 2.72 30.65
C LEU A 211 -14.53 2.60 29.20
N GLN A 212 -13.67 2.85 28.21
CA GLN A 212 -13.96 2.65 26.79
C GLN A 212 -13.23 1.42 26.24
N ARG A 213 -13.81 0.80 25.22
CA ARG A 213 -13.20 -0.28 24.41
C ARG A 213 -13.59 -0.17 22.94
N THR A 214 -12.79 -0.74 22.07
CA THR A 214 -13.09 -0.83 20.63
C THR A 214 -14.13 -1.92 20.33
N CYS A 215 -14.92 -1.70 19.30
CA CYS A 215 -15.88 -2.64 18.71
C CYS A 215 -15.81 -2.56 17.19
N SER A 216 -16.50 -3.46 16.47
CA SER A 216 -16.58 -3.42 15.01
C SER A 216 -17.92 -3.94 14.49
N ILE A 217 -18.25 -3.54 13.26
CA ILE A 217 -19.39 -4.03 12.47
C ILE A 217 -18.87 -4.47 11.10
N SER A 218 -19.24 -5.67 10.69
CA SER A 218 -18.79 -6.31 9.43
C SER A 218 -19.99 -6.67 8.55
N ASN A 219 -19.84 -6.49 7.24
CA ASN A 219 -20.80 -6.96 6.24
C ASN A 219 -20.05 -7.55 5.01
N ASP A 220 -20.74 -7.75 3.88
CA ASP A 220 -20.14 -8.30 2.65
C ASP A 220 -19.22 -7.30 1.92
N THR A 221 -19.18 -6.05 2.36
CA THR A 221 -18.40 -4.95 1.77
C THR A 221 -17.09 -4.74 2.53
N GLY A 222 -17.15 -4.62 3.88
CA GLY A 222 -15.95 -4.47 4.71
C GLY A 222 -16.20 -4.56 6.21
N THR A 223 -15.31 -3.99 7.02
CA THR A 223 -15.40 -4.01 8.49
C THR A 223 -14.97 -2.69 9.10
N CYS A 224 -15.95 -1.91 9.56
CA CYS A 224 -15.72 -0.64 10.23
C CYS A 224 -15.53 -0.84 11.74
N TYR A 225 -14.77 0.06 12.35
CA TYR A 225 -14.48 0.05 13.79
C TYR A 225 -15.16 1.23 14.50
N GLY A 226 -15.30 1.11 15.82
CA GLY A 226 -15.95 2.12 16.67
C GLY A 226 -15.70 1.84 18.14
N ILE A 227 -16.46 2.51 19.02
CA ILE A 227 -16.27 2.45 20.47
C ILE A 227 -17.53 1.97 21.18
N GLU A 228 -17.35 1.24 22.28
CA GLU A 228 -18.35 1.05 23.33
C GLU A 228 -17.85 1.70 24.62
N THR A 229 -18.74 2.39 25.34
CA THR A 229 -18.45 2.97 26.66
C THR A 229 -19.17 2.19 27.76
N CYS A 230 -18.48 1.88 28.86
CA CYS A 230 -19.05 1.13 29.97
C CYS A 230 -19.95 2.01 30.86
N ASN A 231 -21.24 1.68 30.92
CA ASN A 231 -22.17 2.20 31.90
C ASN A 231 -22.35 1.20 33.05
N SER A 232 -22.08 1.64 34.29
CA SER A 232 -22.14 0.78 35.48
C SER A 232 -23.51 0.19 35.83
N GLN A 233 -24.59 0.69 35.21
CA GLN A 233 -25.96 0.21 35.42
C GLN A 233 -26.50 -0.63 34.27
N THR A 234 -25.99 -0.45 33.04
CA THR A 234 -26.53 -1.12 31.83
C THR A 234 -25.52 -1.99 31.08
N GLY A 235 -24.24 -1.98 31.44
CA GLY A 235 -23.17 -2.64 30.69
C GLY A 235 -22.54 -1.73 29.64
N TRP A 236 -21.81 -2.34 28.69
CA TRP A 236 -21.29 -1.65 27.51
C TRP A 236 -22.43 -1.02 26.69
N SER A 237 -22.19 0.16 26.12
CA SER A 237 -23.11 0.79 25.16
C SER A 237 -23.27 -0.05 23.89
N ALA A 238 -24.18 0.35 23.00
CA ALA A 238 -24.08 -0.09 21.61
C ALA A 238 -22.76 0.40 21.00
N CYS A 239 -22.23 -0.37 20.04
CA CYS A 239 -21.08 0.00 19.23
C CYS A 239 -21.39 1.23 18.36
N THR A 240 -20.47 2.18 18.25
CA THR A 240 -20.62 3.38 17.40
C THR A 240 -20.21 3.17 15.94
N ALA A 241 -19.63 2.02 15.58
CA ALA A 241 -19.17 1.75 14.21
C ALA A 241 -20.30 1.87 13.17
N LYS A 242 -19.95 2.28 11.95
CA LYS A 242 -20.84 2.30 10.79
C LYS A 242 -20.98 0.90 10.16
N GLU A 243 -21.99 0.72 9.30
CA GLU A 243 -22.00 -0.39 8.34
C GLU A 243 -21.27 0.07 7.06
N ALA A 244 -20.28 -0.69 6.59
CA ALA A 244 -19.51 -0.38 5.39
C ALA A 244 -20.41 -0.26 4.14
N GLN A 245 -20.15 0.76 3.31
CA GLN A 245 -20.94 1.13 2.13
C GLN A 245 -20.04 1.16 0.87
N SER A 246 -20.58 1.58 -0.28
CA SER A 246 -19.75 1.75 -1.48
C SER A 246 -19.17 3.16 -1.52
N GLU A 247 -17.90 3.26 -1.92
CA GLU A 247 -17.15 4.51 -1.99
C GLU A 247 -17.90 5.65 -2.68
N THR A 248 -17.80 6.81 -2.05
CA THR A 248 -18.35 8.10 -2.47
C THR A 248 -17.23 9.13 -2.29
N CYS A 249 -17.15 10.12 -3.19
CA CYS A 249 -16.16 11.19 -3.03
C CYS A 249 -16.59 12.12 -1.88
N ASP A 250 -16.12 11.82 -0.67
CA ASP A 250 -16.40 12.58 0.56
C ASP A 250 -15.27 12.51 1.61
N GLY A 251 -14.13 11.90 1.29
CA GLY A 251 -12.97 11.84 2.18
C GLY A 251 -13.08 10.82 3.30
N ILE A 252 -14.06 9.91 3.22
CA ILE A 252 -14.26 8.83 4.18
C ILE A 252 -13.95 7.49 3.48
N ASP A 253 -13.20 6.64 4.17
CA ASP A 253 -13.11 5.19 3.90
C ASP A 253 -14.49 4.59 4.19
N ASN A 254 -15.38 4.60 3.20
CA ASN A 254 -16.79 4.26 3.36
C ASN A 254 -17.00 2.74 3.34
N ASP A 255 -16.20 2.02 2.57
CA ASP A 255 -16.19 0.56 2.53
C ASP A 255 -15.36 -0.08 3.66
N CYS A 256 -14.57 0.74 4.38
CA CYS A 256 -13.73 0.34 5.51
C CYS A 256 -12.63 -0.67 5.12
N ASN A 257 -12.05 -0.53 3.91
CA ASN A 257 -10.93 -1.34 3.42
C ASN A 257 -9.54 -0.80 3.81
N GLY A 258 -9.46 0.46 4.25
CA GLY A 258 -8.21 1.15 4.62
C GLY A 258 -7.67 2.12 3.56
N LEU A 259 -8.39 2.31 2.46
CA LEU A 259 -8.16 3.32 1.43
C LEU A 259 -9.36 4.28 1.42
N ILE A 260 -9.13 5.55 1.08
CA ILE A 260 -10.15 6.61 1.10
C ILE A 260 -10.43 7.06 -0.35
N ASP A 261 -11.71 7.20 -0.71
CA ASP A 261 -12.22 7.62 -2.03
C ASP A 261 -11.81 6.67 -3.20
N ASP A 262 -11.67 5.38 -2.90
CA ASP A 262 -11.20 4.33 -3.81
C ASP A 262 -12.31 3.85 -4.80
N GLY A 263 -11.94 3.11 -5.85
CA GLY A 263 -12.89 2.57 -6.85
C GLY A 263 -13.63 3.61 -7.73
N LEU A 264 -13.47 4.91 -7.47
CA LEU A 264 -14.16 6.00 -8.15
C LEU A 264 -13.70 6.22 -9.61
N ALA A 265 -14.49 6.99 -10.36
CA ALA A 265 -14.14 7.42 -11.70
C ALA A 265 -13.12 8.57 -11.68
N ALA A 266 -12.15 8.61 -12.59
CA ALA A 266 -11.09 9.61 -12.56
C ALA A 266 -11.53 11.07 -12.81
N THR A 267 -12.64 11.30 -13.54
CA THR A 267 -13.26 12.63 -13.77
C THR A 267 -14.74 12.50 -14.12
N GLN A 268 -15.51 13.57 -13.93
CA GLN A 268 -16.87 13.73 -14.47
C GLN A 268 -17.11 15.18 -14.98
N PRO A 269 -18.08 15.46 -15.88
CA PRO A 269 -18.32 16.82 -16.38
C PRO A 269 -18.98 17.73 -15.33
N CYS A 270 -18.67 19.03 -15.36
CA CYS A 270 -19.23 20.03 -14.44
C CYS A 270 -19.29 21.44 -15.08
N SER A 271 -19.91 22.40 -14.38
CA SER A 271 -19.80 23.83 -14.66
C SER A 271 -19.84 24.64 -13.37
N ASN A 272 -19.17 25.79 -13.38
CA ASN A 272 -19.23 26.80 -12.33
C ASN A 272 -20.05 27.99 -12.87
N ALA A 273 -21.10 28.39 -12.17
CA ALA A 273 -22.02 29.42 -12.60
C ALA A 273 -22.28 30.44 -11.49
N ILE A 274 -22.14 31.73 -11.78
CA ILE A 274 -22.54 32.82 -10.87
C ILE A 274 -23.79 33.51 -11.44
N PRO A 275 -24.95 33.45 -10.76
CA PRO A 275 -26.20 34.01 -11.29
C PRO A 275 -26.14 35.52 -11.55
N GLY A 276 -26.14 35.91 -12.83
CA GLY A 276 -26.03 37.31 -13.26
C GLY A 276 -24.60 37.75 -13.62
N VAL A 277 -23.67 36.80 -13.66
CA VAL A 277 -22.35 36.88 -14.30
C VAL A 277 -22.45 35.86 -15.47
N GLY A 278 -21.72 34.74 -15.48
CA GLY A 278 -21.87 33.69 -16.51
C GLY A 278 -21.80 32.24 -16.00
N GLU A 279 -21.46 31.31 -16.90
CA GLU A 279 -21.31 29.87 -16.64
C GLU A 279 -20.12 29.29 -17.42
N CYS A 280 -19.02 28.99 -16.72
CA CYS A 280 -17.84 28.33 -17.28
C CYS A 280 -17.98 26.80 -17.16
N ILE A 281 -17.63 26.04 -18.21
CA ILE A 281 -17.74 24.58 -18.26
C ILE A 281 -16.37 23.93 -18.05
N GLY A 282 -16.32 22.81 -17.32
CA GLY A 282 -15.08 22.08 -17.02
C GLY A 282 -15.28 20.61 -16.67
N THR A 283 -14.27 20.03 -16.03
CA THR A 283 -14.29 18.67 -15.48
C THR A 283 -14.11 18.69 -13.98
N ALA A 284 -14.96 17.99 -13.25
CA ALA A 284 -14.78 17.75 -11.84
C ALA A 284 -13.85 16.56 -11.58
N ILE A 285 -13.03 16.73 -10.55
CA ILE A 285 -12.09 15.75 -10.02
C ILE A 285 -12.55 15.43 -8.59
N CYS A 286 -12.34 14.21 -8.11
CA CYS A 286 -12.61 13.92 -6.70
C CYS A 286 -11.52 14.58 -5.84
N GLY A 287 -11.91 15.54 -4.99
CA GLY A 287 -11.05 16.18 -4.00
C GLY A 287 -11.27 15.62 -2.59
N GLY A 288 -11.66 14.35 -2.50
CA GLY A 288 -12.04 13.64 -1.29
C GLY A 288 -13.02 14.42 -0.41
N PRO A 289 -12.60 14.94 0.76
CA PRO A 289 -13.48 15.67 1.68
C PRO A 289 -14.05 16.99 1.13
N LEU A 290 -13.50 17.52 0.03
CA LEU A 290 -14.09 18.64 -0.71
C LEU A 290 -15.13 18.19 -1.76
N GLY A 291 -15.39 16.88 -1.84
CA GLY A 291 -16.26 16.25 -2.83
C GLY A 291 -15.74 16.42 -4.25
N TRP A 292 -16.66 16.48 -5.20
CA TRP A 292 -16.36 16.67 -6.62
C TRP A 292 -16.06 18.13 -6.96
N ILE A 293 -14.81 18.55 -6.78
CA ILE A 293 -14.33 19.90 -7.10
C ILE A 293 -14.41 20.12 -8.62
N CYS A 294 -15.18 21.12 -9.06
CA CYS A 294 -15.25 21.48 -10.48
C CYS A 294 -14.07 22.36 -10.91
N ALA A 295 -13.18 21.84 -11.77
CA ALA A 295 -12.04 22.58 -12.31
C ALA A 295 -12.40 23.49 -13.50
N ALA A 296 -13.62 24.03 -13.54
CA ALA A 296 -13.95 25.17 -14.40
C ALA A 296 -13.45 26.46 -13.73
N SER A 297 -13.10 27.49 -14.51
CA SER A 297 -12.95 28.85 -13.97
C SER A 297 -14.23 29.25 -13.22
N THR A 298 -14.10 29.98 -12.11
CA THR A 298 -15.28 30.63 -11.50
C THR A 298 -15.59 31.88 -12.32
N PRO A 299 -16.79 32.04 -12.90
CA PRO A 299 -17.18 33.26 -13.60
C PRO A 299 -17.02 34.47 -12.68
N SER A 300 -16.22 35.44 -13.08
CA SER A 300 -16.08 36.73 -12.39
C SER A 300 -16.59 37.86 -13.27
N PRO A 301 -17.23 38.91 -12.73
CA PRO A 301 -17.55 40.10 -13.52
C PRO A 301 -16.29 40.62 -14.22
N GLU A 302 -16.46 41.06 -15.46
CA GLU A 302 -15.35 41.47 -16.32
C GLU A 302 -14.35 42.38 -15.61
N SER A 303 -13.07 42.11 -15.84
CA SER A 303 -11.96 42.95 -15.44
C SER A 303 -11.20 43.33 -16.70
N CYS A 304 -10.97 44.63 -16.93
CA CYS A 304 -10.38 45.13 -18.17
C CYS A 304 -8.90 44.69 -18.28
N ASP A 305 -8.66 43.49 -18.78
CA ASP A 305 -7.36 42.83 -18.91
C ASP A 305 -7.20 42.05 -20.23
N TYR A 306 -8.19 42.15 -21.11
CA TYR A 306 -8.28 41.49 -22.42
C TYR A 306 -8.52 39.96 -22.34
N ILE A 307 -9.16 39.48 -21.28
CA ILE A 307 -9.60 38.08 -21.09
C ILE A 307 -11.14 38.02 -20.95
N ASP A 308 -11.74 36.95 -21.45
CA ASP A 308 -13.14 36.54 -21.19
C ASP A 308 -13.21 36.00 -19.74
N ASN A 309 -13.62 36.84 -18.79
CA ASN A 309 -13.58 36.55 -17.35
C ASN A 309 -14.91 36.03 -16.80
N ASP A 310 -16.04 36.34 -17.46
CA ASP A 310 -17.37 35.85 -17.09
C ASP A 310 -17.84 34.60 -17.88
N CYS A 311 -17.14 34.22 -18.95
CA CYS A 311 -17.43 33.10 -19.87
C CYS A 311 -18.65 33.28 -20.79
N ASP A 312 -19.14 34.50 -21.05
CA ASP A 312 -20.17 34.81 -22.06
C ASP A 312 -19.67 34.58 -23.51
N GLY A 313 -18.36 34.72 -23.76
CA GLY A 313 -17.75 34.63 -25.08
C GLY A 313 -17.41 35.97 -25.74
N LEU A 314 -17.53 37.07 -24.98
CA LEU A 314 -17.00 38.40 -25.28
C LEU A 314 -15.74 38.68 -24.42
N VAL A 315 -15.30 39.94 -24.34
CA VAL A 315 -14.03 40.36 -23.69
C VAL A 315 -14.12 41.86 -23.37
N ASP A 316 -13.90 42.23 -22.10
CA ASP A 316 -13.91 43.60 -21.55
C ASP A 316 -15.20 44.41 -21.81
N GLU A 317 -16.32 43.81 -22.28
CA GLU A 317 -17.43 44.58 -22.87
C GLU A 317 -18.23 45.42 -21.86
N ASP A 318 -18.23 45.06 -20.58
CA ASP A 318 -18.77 45.89 -19.49
C ASP A 318 -18.01 47.25 -19.34
N PHE A 319 -16.79 47.35 -19.88
CA PHE A 319 -16.02 48.61 -19.95
C PHE A 319 -16.22 49.38 -21.28
N LEU A 320 -16.88 48.77 -22.28
CA LEU A 320 -17.05 49.33 -23.63
C LEU A 320 -18.38 50.10 -23.78
N THR A 321 -18.30 51.43 -23.90
CA THR A 321 -19.44 52.24 -24.36
C THR A 321 -19.32 52.49 -25.87
N ASP A 322 -20.34 52.12 -26.65
CA ASP A 322 -20.34 52.17 -28.13
C ASP A 322 -19.08 51.50 -28.76
N GLY A 323 -18.55 50.45 -28.12
CA GLY A 323 -17.34 49.75 -28.55
C GLY A 323 -16.03 50.49 -28.27
N LYS A 324 -16.01 51.41 -27.30
CA LYS A 324 -14.83 52.16 -26.88
C LYS A 324 -14.71 52.23 -25.37
N LEU A 325 -13.48 52.13 -24.86
CA LEU A 325 -13.16 52.33 -23.46
C LEU A 325 -13.15 53.84 -23.16
N VAL A 326 -14.12 54.32 -22.37
CA VAL A 326 -14.36 55.76 -22.09
C VAL A 326 -14.47 56.09 -20.59
N SER A 327 -14.25 55.10 -19.72
CA SER A 327 -14.26 55.29 -18.27
C SER A 327 -13.03 56.09 -17.80
N PHE A 328 -13.07 56.58 -16.56
CA PHE A 328 -11.99 57.39 -15.99
C PHE A 328 -10.68 56.62 -15.84
N ASP A 329 -10.77 55.32 -15.53
CA ASP A 329 -9.64 54.46 -15.18
C ASP A 329 -9.13 53.59 -16.35
N HIS A 330 -9.82 53.60 -17.49
CA HIS A 330 -9.51 52.80 -18.68
C HIS A 330 -9.63 53.65 -19.95
N CYS A 331 -9.19 54.90 -19.94
CA CYS A 331 -9.48 55.84 -21.02
C CYS A 331 -8.73 55.47 -22.31
N GLY A 332 -9.44 54.97 -23.32
CA GLY A 332 -8.88 54.57 -24.62
C GLY A 332 -8.20 53.19 -24.65
N VAL A 333 -7.60 52.74 -23.53
CA VAL A 333 -7.04 51.40 -23.31
C VAL A 333 -7.22 50.99 -21.84
N CYS A 334 -7.27 49.69 -21.54
CA CYS A 334 -7.38 49.20 -20.16
C CYS A 334 -6.25 49.72 -19.26
N GLY A 335 -6.60 50.10 -18.02
CA GLY A 335 -5.65 50.59 -17.01
C GLY A 335 -5.14 52.02 -17.22
N ASN A 336 -5.49 52.70 -18.31
CA ASN A 336 -5.10 54.10 -18.53
C ASN A 336 -5.98 55.07 -17.73
N SER A 337 -5.68 55.21 -16.44
CA SER A 337 -6.41 56.11 -15.55
C SER A 337 -5.98 57.56 -15.70
N CYS A 338 -6.97 58.46 -15.84
CA CYS A 338 -6.76 59.90 -15.92
C CYS A 338 -6.43 60.57 -14.57
N LYS A 339 -6.14 59.77 -13.53
CA LYS A 339 -5.93 60.20 -12.14
C LYS A 339 -4.67 61.04 -11.92
N ASP A 340 -3.51 60.49 -12.29
CA ASP A 340 -2.20 61.00 -11.85
C ASP A 340 -1.37 61.64 -12.98
N GLY A 341 -1.93 61.77 -14.20
CA GLY A 341 -1.22 62.21 -15.41
C GLY A 341 -1.08 63.72 -15.64
N PHE A 342 -1.49 64.58 -14.68
CA PHE A 342 -1.59 66.04 -14.90
C PHE A 342 -0.88 66.84 -13.80
N VAL A 343 0.28 67.42 -14.12
CA VAL A 343 1.08 68.19 -13.16
C VAL A 343 0.36 69.49 -12.77
N ASN A 344 0.03 69.64 -11.49
CA ASN A 344 -0.79 70.72 -10.92
C ASN A 344 -2.26 70.74 -11.40
N GLY A 345 -2.89 69.57 -11.58
CA GLY A 345 -4.32 69.48 -11.89
C GLY A 345 -4.89 68.06 -11.86
N THR A 346 -6.18 67.93 -12.15
CA THR A 346 -6.90 66.65 -12.28
C THR A 346 -7.28 66.38 -13.73
N GLY A 347 -7.33 65.11 -14.13
CA GLY A 347 -7.78 64.70 -15.45
C GLY A 347 -9.28 64.39 -15.56
N LYS A 348 -9.69 64.01 -16.78
CA LYS A 348 -10.93 63.33 -17.17
C LYS A 348 -10.73 62.60 -18.50
N CYS A 349 -11.51 61.55 -18.76
CA CYS A 349 -11.50 60.91 -20.08
C CYS A 349 -12.32 61.73 -21.10
N ASN A 350 -11.76 62.00 -22.29
CA ASN A 350 -12.45 62.70 -23.37
C ASN A 350 -12.94 61.73 -24.45
N ALA A 351 -14.18 61.26 -24.29
CA ALA A 351 -14.87 60.35 -25.21
C ALA A 351 -15.19 60.95 -26.60
N THR A 352 -14.90 62.24 -26.86
CA THR A 352 -15.11 62.84 -28.19
C THR A 352 -13.93 62.64 -29.15
N LEU A 353 -12.81 62.11 -28.65
CA LEU A 353 -11.61 61.78 -29.43
C LEU A 353 -11.71 60.34 -29.98
N ASP A 354 -10.91 60.03 -31.00
CA ASP A 354 -10.85 58.70 -31.61
C ASP A 354 -9.38 58.27 -31.84
N PRO A 355 -8.81 57.40 -30.97
CA PRO A 355 -9.40 56.84 -29.75
C PRO A 355 -9.64 57.90 -28.65
N PRO A 356 -10.49 57.61 -27.63
CA PRO A 356 -10.61 58.41 -26.42
C PRO A 356 -9.25 58.62 -25.73
N ASN A 357 -9.06 59.75 -25.07
CA ASN A 357 -7.81 60.06 -24.36
C ASN A 357 -8.06 60.96 -23.13
N CYS A 358 -7.17 60.91 -22.15
CA CYS A 358 -7.24 61.75 -20.96
C CYS A 358 -6.95 63.23 -21.29
N THR A 359 -7.68 64.14 -20.62
CA THR A 359 -7.53 65.60 -20.74
C THR A 359 -7.72 66.28 -19.38
N VAL A 360 -7.21 67.49 -19.17
CA VAL A 360 -7.38 68.27 -17.95
C VAL A 360 -8.87 68.54 -17.66
N ASP A 361 -9.26 68.39 -16.39
CA ASP A 361 -10.56 68.83 -15.88
C ASP A 361 -10.47 70.10 -15.03
N THR A 362 -9.62 70.09 -14.02
CA THR A 362 -9.35 71.28 -13.19
C THR A 362 -7.85 71.42 -12.92
N CYS A 363 -7.40 72.63 -12.58
CA CYS A 363 -6.03 72.91 -12.17
C CYS A 363 -5.98 73.28 -10.68
N ASP A 364 -4.86 72.98 -10.03
CA ASP A 364 -4.68 73.17 -8.59
C ASP A 364 -4.71 74.64 -8.15
N PRO A 365 -5.01 74.92 -6.86
CA PRO A 365 -5.05 76.28 -6.34
C PRO A 365 -3.74 77.07 -6.56
N GLY A 366 -3.79 78.01 -7.50
CA GLY A 366 -2.62 78.80 -7.91
C GLY A 366 -2.13 78.50 -9.34
N PHE A 367 -2.77 77.56 -10.04
CA PHE A 367 -2.53 77.22 -11.45
C PHE A 367 -3.79 77.45 -12.30
N LEU A 368 -3.62 77.50 -13.62
CA LEU A 368 -4.67 77.74 -14.61
C LEU A 368 -4.42 76.87 -15.86
N PRO A 369 -5.47 76.42 -16.58
CA PRO A 369 -5.32 75.59 -17.77
C PRO A 369 -4.74 76.40 -18.94
N LEU A 370 -3.73 75.83 -19.60
CA LEU A 370 -3.14 76.34 -20.84
C LEU A 370 -3.77 75.68 -22.07
N ASN A 371 -4.00 74.38 -21.97
CA ASN A 371 -4.60 73.53 -23.01
C ASN A 371 -5.15 72.25 -22.36
N ASP A 372 -5.76 71.38 -23.17
CA ASP A 372 -6.40 70.13 -22.74
C ASP A 372 -5.44 69.13 -22.04
N TYR A 373 -4.13 69.41 -21.94
CA TYR A 373 -3.13 68.52 -21.35
C TYR A 373 -2.22 69.19 -20.29
N GLN A 374 -2.35 70.50 -20.04
CA GLN A 374 -1.38 71.25 -19.21
C GLN A 374 -2.00 72.35 -18.33
N CYS A 375 -1.60 72.36 -17.05
CA CYS A 375 -1.82 73.45 -16.09
C CYS A 375 -0.52 74.25 -15.91
N ILE A 376 -0.60 75.59 -15.85
CA ILE A 376 0.55 76.49 -15.65
C ILE A 376 0.31 77.46 -14.49
N PRO A 377 1.35 78.01 -13.82
CA PRO A 377 1.17 78.92 -12.70
C PRO A 377 0.30 80.14 -13.03
N SER A 378 -0.54 80.59 -12.10
CA SER A 378 -1.41 81.77 -12.25
C SER A 378 -0.66 83.10 -12.39
N SER A 379 0.66 83.09 -12.25
CA SER A 379 1.56 84.20 -12.62
C SER A 379 1.96 84.22 -14.09
N ALA A 380 1.67 83.17 -14.86
CA ALA A 380 2.03 83.02 -16.26
C ALA A 380 1.34 84.08 -17.14
N GLY A 381 2.14 84.85 -17.88
CA GLY A 381 1.65 85.90 -18.78
C GLY A 381 1.13 87.16 -18.07
N LEU A 382 1.19 87.24 -16.73
CA LEU A 382 0.93 88.50 -16.04
C LEU A 382 1.95 89.56 -16.44
N CYS A 383 1.45 90.75 -16.75
CA CYS A 383 2.27 91.91 -17.14
C CYS A 383 3.09 91.74 -18.44
N GLU A 384 2.77 90.76 -19.29
CA GLU A 384 3.28 90.71 -20.67
C GLU A 384 2.54 91.70 -21.58
N PRO A 385 3.22 92.40 -22.51
CA PRO A 385 2.62 93.46 -23.33
C PRO A 385 1.74 92.88 -24.45
N CYS A 386 0.58 93.51 -24.66
CA CYS A 386 -0.45 93.02 -25.58
C CYS A 386 -1.12 94.15 -26.35
N SER A 387 -1.82 93.80 -27.44
CA SER A 387 -2.71 94.70 -28.20
C SER A 387 -4.14 94.16 -28.39
N SER A 388 -4.41 92.93 -27.94
CA SER A 388 -5.75 92.33 -27.87
C SER A 388 -5.75 91.14 -26.91
N ASP A 389 -6.92 90.78 -26.36
CA ASP A 389 -7.09 89.65 -25.42
C ASP A 389 -6.52 88.32 -25.97
N ALA A 390 -6.63 88.10 -27.29
CA ALA A 390 -6.14 86.91 -27.99
C ALA A 390 -4.60 86.78 -28.07
N GLN A 391 -3.86 87.71 -27.48
CA GLN A 391 -2.39 87.61 -27.33
C GLN A 391 -1.97 87.23 -25.90
N CYS A 392 -2.91 87.08 -24.98
CA CYS A 392 -2.63 86.64 -23.62
C CYS A 392 -2.62 85.10 -23.55
N LEU A 393 -1.62 84.54 -22.86
CA LEU A 393 -1.33 83.10 -22.85
C LEU A 393 -2.43 82.26 -22.18
N LEU A 394 -3.13 82.83 -21.21
CA LEU A 394 -4.12 82.14 -20.38
C LEU A 394 -5.53 82.24 -20.97
N GLN A 395 -6.27 81.14 -20.94
CA GLN A 395 -7.67 81.11 -21.34
C GLN A 395 -8.51 82.05 -20.45
N GLY A 396 -9.13 83.08 -21.04
CA GLY A 396 -9.94 84.06 -20.31
C GLY A 396 -9.16 85.26 -19.72
N ALA A 397 -7.87 85.38 -20.00
CA ALA A 397 -7.10 86.60 -19.74
C ALA A 397 -7.54 87.76 -20.64
N MET A 398 -7.30 88.99 -20.18
CA MET A 398 -7.66 90.22 -20.88
C MET A 398 -6.47 91.16 -21.06
N CYS A 399 -6.46 91.86 -22.19
CA CYS A 399 -5.47 92.89 -22.49
C CYS A 399 -5.95 94.24 -21.95
N LEU A 400 -5.40 94.65 -20.81
CA LEU A 400 -5.85 95.82 -20.05
C LEU A 400 -4.85 96.98 -20.12
N SER A 401 -5.33 98.23 -20.11
CA SER A 401 -4.46 99.37 -19.83
C SER A 401 -4.08 99.39 -18.35
N ILE A 402 -2.80 99.15 -18.05
CA ILE A 402 -2.24 99.12 -16.70
C ILE A 402 -1.07 100.09 -16.66
N GLY A 403 -1.27 101.23 -16.00
CA GLY A 403 -0.27 102.28 -15.88
C GLY A 403 0.07 102.95 -17.23
N ASP A 404 1.25 102.66 -17.73
CA ASP A 404 1.91 103.27 -18.87
C ASP A 404 1.78 102.50 -20.21
N GLY A 405 1.10 101.34 -20.21
CA GLY A 405 0.91 100.51 -21.40
C GLY A 405 -0.31 99.60 -21.35
N THR A 406 -0.42 98.70 -22.34
CA THR A 406 -1.42 97.63 -22.40
C THR A 406 -0.77 96.28 -22.15
N TYR A 407 -1.25 95.57 -21.12
CA TYR A 407 -0.65 94.34 -20.62
C TYR A 407 -1.70 93.29 -20.30
N CYS A 408 -1.30 92.03 -20.41
CA CYS A 408 -2.13 90.90 -20.03
C CYS A 408 -2.32 90.84 -18.51
N ALA A 409 -3.58 90.80 -18.09
CA ALA A 409 -3.98 90.37 -16.76
C ALA A 409 -4.60 88.97 -16.87
N ALA A 410 -4.31 88.12 -15.89
CA ALA A 410 -4.90 86.79 -15.78
C ALA A 410 -6.31 86.89 -15.16
N PRO A 411 -7.23 85.94 -15.44
CA PRO A 411 -8.43 85.80 -14.62
C PRO A 411 -8.06 85.51 -13.16
N CYS A 412 -8.86 85.99 -12.22
CA CYS A 412 -8.64 85.69 -10.81
C CYS A 412 -8.82 84.19 -10.54
N GLY A 413 -7.99 83.63 -9.66
CA GLY A 413 -8.15 82.26 -9.18
C GLY A 413 -9.35 82.08 -8.25
N PRO A 414 -9.65 80.84 -7.83
CA PRO A 414 -10.72 80.53 -6.89
C PRO A 414 -10.70 81.44 -5.66
N ASN A 415 -11.89 81.90 -5.23
CA ASN A 415 -12.07 82.87 -4.14
C ASN A 415 -11.40 84.25 -4.35
N GLY A 416 -11.11 84.64 -5.60
CA GLY A 416 -10.50 85.95 -5.90
C GLY A 416 -9.00 86.01 -5.61
N ALA A 417 -8.33 84.84 -5.56
CA ALA A 417 -6.89 84.77 -5.32
C ALA A 417 -6.09 85.29 -6.54
N CYS A 418 -4.99 85.99 -6.25
CA CYS A 418 -4.00 86.44 -7.24
C CYS A 418 -2.57 86.24 -6.71
N PRO A 419 -1.56 86.11 -7.59
CA PRO A 419 -0.16 86.03 -7.19
C PRO A 419 0.31 87.24 -6.36
N SER A 420 1.33 87.03 -5.52
CA SER A 420 1.88 88.08 -4.66
C SER A 420 2.31 89.32 -5.46
N GLY A 421 1.85 90.50 -5.02
CA GLY A 421 2.01 91.77 -5.75
C GLY A 421 0.85 92.13 -6.69
N PHE A 422 -0.13 91.25 -6.89
CA PHE A 422 -1.34 91.49 -7.69
C PHE A 422 -2.60 91.42 -6.83
N LEU A 423 -3.66 92.10 -7.26
CA LEU A 423 -4.97 92.16 -6.60
C LEU A 423 -6.07 91.84 -7.61
N CYS A 424 -7.00 90.96 -7.22
CA CYS A 424 -8.19 90.68 -8.03
C CYS A 424 -9.08 91.92 -8.11
N THR A 425 -9.41 92.34 -9.33
CA THR A 425 -10.20 93.54 -9.59
C THR A 425 -11.23 93.26 -10.69
N SER A 426 -12.49 93.67 -10.49
CA SER A 426 -13.50 93.66 -11.55
C SER A 426 -13.18 94.73 -12.61
N VAL A 427 -13.07 94.29 -13.86
CA VAL A 427 -12.66 95.15 -15.01
C VAL A 427 -13.73 95.26 -16.08
N ALA A 428 -14.70 94.36 -16.07
CA ALA A 428 -15.96 94.46 -16.81
C ALA A 428 -17.07 93.78 -16.00
N ALA A 429 -18.33 93.92 -16.44
CA ALA A 429 -19.42 93.13 -15.90
C ALA A 429 -19.07 91.64 -16.01
N ASP A 430 -19.21 90.93 -14.89
CA ASP A 430 -18.95 89.49 -14.74
C ASP A 430 -17.53 89.04 -15.16
N LYS A 431 -16.54 89.95 -15.12
CA LYS A 431 -15.12 89.64 -15.31
C LYS A 431 -14.21 90.30 -14.28
N GLU A 432 -13.48 89.47 -13.55
CA GLU A 432 -12.41 89.88 -12.63
C GLU A 432 -11.05 89.41 -13.14
N GLN A 433 -10.01 90.22 -12.94
CA GLN A 433 -8.65 89.96 -13.40
C GLN A 433 -7.62 90.40 -12.35
N CYS A 434 -6.47 89.72 -12.32
CA CYS A 434 -5.34 90.05 -11.44
C CYS A 434 -4.52 91.22 -12.02
N VAL A 435 -4.63 92.40 -11.42
CA VAL A 435 -3.87 93.60 -11.79
C VAL A 435 -2.82 93.95 -10.72
N PRO A 436 -1.65 94.50 -11.09
CA PRO A 436 -0.57 94.71 -10.13
C PRO A 436 -0.89 95.83 -9.15
N THR A 437 -0.64 95.60 -7.87
CA THR A 437 -0.83 96.57 -6.77
C THR A 437 0.04 97.82 -6.88
N SER A 438 1.12 97.78 -7.67
CA SER A 438 1.93 98.93 -8.06
C SER A 438 1.22 99.89 -9.03
N GLY A 439 0.14 99.44 -9.68
CA GLY A 439 -0.56 100.18 -10.74
C GLY A 439 0.17 100.24 -12.08
N THR A 440 1.32 99.58 -12.22
CA THR A 440 2.11 99.47 -13.47
C THR A 440 2.80 98.11 -13.56
N CYS A 441 2.94 97.62 -14.79
CA CYS A 441 3.70 96.43 -15.15
C CYS A 441 5.18 96.72 -15.50
N THR A 442 5.58 97.99 -15.54
CA THR A 442 6.95 98.39 -15.91
C THR A 442 7.90 98.28 -14.71
N CYS A 443 8.88 97.38 -14.83
CA CYS A 443 9.95 97.25 -13.84
C CYS A 443 10.81 98.52 -13.75
N SER A 444 10.94 99.06 -12.54
CA SER A 444 11.62 100.32 -12.23
C SER A 444 12.15 100.35 -10.79
N ALA A 445 12.87 101.41 -10.42
CA ALA A 445 13.29 101.68 -9.04
C ALA A 445 12.10 101.76 -8.04
N GLN A 446 10.89 102.03 -8.54
CA GLN A 446 9.67 102.17 -7.76
C GLN A 446 8.91 100.84 -7.58
N THR A 447 9.30 99.78 -8.30
CA THR A 447 8.65 98.46 -8.27
C THR A 447 9.60 97.31 -7.93
N PRO A 448 10.52 97.43 -6.95
CA PRO A 448 11.42 96.32 -6.60
C PRO A 448 10.60 95.13 -6.10
N ASN A 449 10.98 93.92 -6.51
CA ASN A 449 10.26 92.67 -6.28
C ASN A 449 8.89 92.53 -7.00
N LEU A 450 8.49 93.46 -7.87
CA LEU A 450 7.49 93.14 -8.89
C LEU A 450 7.97 91.90 -9.64
N SER A 451 7.12 90.90 -9.77
CA SER A 451 7.48 89.60 -10.35
C SER A 451 6.66 89.32 -11.60
N LYS A 452 7.28 88.69 -12.59
CA LYS A 452 6.59 88.13 -13.76
C LYS A 452 7.04 86.70 -14.01
N SER A 453 6.22 85.93 -14.71
CA SER A 453 6.64 84.64 -15.25
C SER A 453 7.77 84.80 -16.27
N CYS A 454 8.66 83.82 -16.30
CA CYS A 454 9.59 83.61 -17.39
C CYS A 454 9.58 82.13 -17.78
N SER A 455 10.01 81.84 -19.00
CA SER A 455 10.27 80.48 -19.46
C SER A 455 11.72 80.40 -19.91
N LEU A 456 12.43 79.39 -19.43
CA LEU A 456 13.59 78.88 -20.14
C LEU A 456 13.08 77.85 -21.14
N THR A 457 13.60 77.88 -22.35
CA THR A 457 13.20 76.97 -23.44
C THR A 457 14.47 76.40 -24.03
N TRP A 458 14.66 75.09 -23.85
CA TRP A 458 15.79 74.37 -24.40
C TRP A 458 15.41 73.76 -25.75
N THR A 459 16.33 73.83 -26.71
CA THR A 459 16.09 73.32 -28.07
C THR A 459 17.36 72.70 -28.66
N ALA A 460 17.38 71.39 -28.82
CA ALA A 460 18.40 70.68 -29.59
C ALA A 460 17.81 70.07 -30.89
N PRO A 461 18.61 69.92 -31.97
CA PRO A 461 18.10 69.37 -33.22
C PRO A 461 17.66 67.89 -33.10
N GLY A 462 16.35 67.65 -33.09
CA GLY A 462 15.75 66.31 -33.07
C GLY A 462 15.32 65.80 -31.69
N ILE A 463 15.42 66.63 -30.65
CA ILE A 463 14.88 66.34 -29.31
C ILE A 463 13.64 67.23 -29.08
N PRO A 464 12.62 66.79 -28.31
CA PRO A 464 11.49 67.65 -27.92
C PRO A 464 11.94 68.98 -27.29
N VAL A 465 11.07 69.98 -27.33
CA VAL A 465 11.34 71.31 -26.79
C VAL A 465 10.95 71.35 -25.32
N THR A 466 11.89 71.16 -24.39
CA THR A 466 11.62 71.41 -22.97
C THR A 466 11.37 72.91 -22.77
N THR A 467 10.34 73.25 -22.00
CA THR A 467 10.07 74.63 -21.57
C THR A 467 9.72 74.64 -20.09
N CYS A 468 10.64 75.13 -19.28
CA CYS A 468 10.56 75.13 -17.83
C CYS A 468 10.18 76.55 -17.35
N TYR A 469 9.20 76.62 -16.46
CA TYR A 469 8.58 77.89 -16.06
C TYR A 469 9.17 78.38 -14.73
N GLY A 470 9.82 79.54 -14.78
CA GLY A 470 10.45 80.18 -13.63
C GLY A 470 9.82 81.53 -13.30
N THR A 471 10.42 82.22 -12.33
CA THR A 471 10.03 83.59 -11.96
C THR A 471 11.18 84.58 -12.22
N GLN A 472 10.87 85.71 -12.85
CA GLN A 472 11.74 86.88 -12.91
C GLN A 472 11.29 87.92 -11.88
N LYS A 473 12.24 88.40 -11.07
CA LYS A 473 12.04 89.48 -10.09
C LYS A 473 12.62 90.79 -10.62
N CYS A 474 11.91 91.89 -10.45
CA CYS A 474 12.37 93.23 -10.80
C CYS A 474 13.44 93.71 -9.80
N ILE A 475 14.66 93.96 -10.29
CA ILE A 475 15.84 94.37 -9.51
C ILE A 475 16.11 95.88 -9.59
N GLY A 476 15.05 96.68 -9.73
CA GLY A 476 15.12 98.15 -9.76
C GLY A 476 15.52 98.70 -11.13
N GLU A 477 16.40 99.70 -11.17
CA GLU A 477 16.86 100.34 -12.42
C GLU A 477 17.64 99.39 -13.34
N ALA A 478 18.11 98.25 -12.82
CA ALA A 478 18.77 97.20 -13.60
C ALA A 478 17.79 96.32 -14.40
N GLY A 479 16.47 96.51 -14.25
CA GLY A 479 15.44 95.79 -14.99
C GLY A 479 15.05 94.45 -14.34
N TRP A 480 14.69 93.47 -15.17
CA TRP A 480 14.33 92.13 -14.74
C TRP A 480 15.58 91.28 -14.48
N GLY A 481 15.58 90.50 -13.40
CA GLY A 481 16.66 89.55 -13.07
C GLY A 481 16.71 88.34 -14.01
N PRO A 482 17.58 87.35 -13.72
CA PRO A 482 17.56 86.06 -14.41
C PRO A 482 16.22 85.34 -14.18
N CYS A 483 15.93 84.34 -15.02
CA CYS A 483 14.81 83.43 -14.78
C CYS A 483 15.21 82.42 -13.70
N GLU A 484 14.57 82.49 -12.54
CA GLU A 484 14.77 81.52 -11.46
C GLU A 484 13.80 80.35 -11.68
N VAL A 485 14.34 79.23 -12.16
CA VAL A 485 13.70 77.90 -12.24
C VAL A 485 14.07 77.06 -11.00
N PRO A 486 13.41 75.91 -10.76
CA PRO A 486 13.79 74.97 -9.71
C PRO A 486 15.24 74.43 -9.84
N GLN A 487 15.63 73.60 -8.87
CA GLN A 487 16.81 72.75 -8.97
C GLN A 487 16.34 71.34 -9.30
N GLU A 488 17.15 70.59 -10.06
CA GLU A 488 16.84 69.21 -10.42
C GLU A 488 16.60 68.35 -9.17
N ILE A 489 15.41 67.78 -9.11
CA ILE A 489 15.05 66.69 -8.21
C ILE A 489 14.79 65.44 -9.06
N CYS A 490 14.83 64.31 -8.38
CA CYS A 490 14.70 63.00 -8.99
C CYS A 490 13.19 62.71 -9.13
N ASP A 491 12.58 63.22 -10.21
CA ASP A 491 11.13 63.13 -10.48
C ASP A 491 10.77 62.80 -11.95
N ALA A 492 11.76 62.45 -12.78
CA ALA A 492 11.64 62.19 -14.22
C ALA A 492 11.25 63.40 -15.10
N LEU A 493 11.38 64.64 -14.61
CA LEU A 493 11.20 65.87 -15.38
C LEU A 493 12.48 66.73 -15.38
N ASP A 494 12.80 67.34 -16.52
CA ASP A 494 13.81 68.41 -16.66
C ASP A 494 13.31 69.65 -15.89
N ASN A 495 13.73 69.79 -14.62
CA ASN A 495 13.27 70.86 -13.73
C ASN A 495 14.09 72.15 -13.92
N ASP A 496 15.40 72.00 -14.14
CA ASP A 496 16.39 73.09 -14.16
C ASP A 496 16.65 73.67 -15.58
N CYS A 497 16.14 73.00 -16.63
CA CYS A 497 16.16 73.43 -18.03
C CYS A 497 17.52 73.41 -18.74
N ASP A 498 18.48 72.61 -18.27
CA ASP A 498 19.73 72.35 -19.01
C ASP A 498 19.55 71.44 -20.23
N GLY A 499 18.39 70.76 -20.34
CA GLY A 499 18.00 69.90 -21.46
C GLY A 499 18.38 68.43 -21.30
N THR A 500 18.91 68.06 -20.15
CA THR A 500 18.91 66.68 -19.66
C THR A 500 17.72 66.45 -18.72
N THR A 501 17.68 65.34 -17.99
CA THR A 501 16.56 65.00 -17.09
C THR A 501 17.11 64.02 -16.06
N ASP A 502 17.05 64.38 -14.78
CA ASP A 502 17.68 63.65 -13.67
C ASP A 502 19.17 63.31 -13.90
N GLU A 503 19.95 64.11 -14.62
CA GLU A 503 21.39 63.89 -14.86
C GLU A 503 22.26 63.89 -13.60
N GLY A 504 21.75 64.45 -12.49
CA GLY A 504 22.31 64.22 -11.15
C GLY A 504 22.13 62.80 -10.59
N PHE A 505 21.23 61.99 -11.15
CA PHE A 505 20.76 60.70 -10.63
C PHE A 505 20.91 59.53 -11.65
N LYS A 506 20.87 59.82 -12.94
CA LYS A 506 21.17 58.87 -14.03
C LYS A 506 22.67 58.79 -14.27
N ASN A 507 23.16 57.60 -14.58
CA ASN A 507 24.57 57.37 -14.87
C ASN A 507 24.99 58.08 -16.19
N PRO A 508 25.99 59.00 -16.16
CA PRO A 508 26.38 59.81 -17.33
C PRO A 508 26.94 59.04 -18.54
N VAL A 509 27.15 57.72 -18.42
CA VAL A 509 27.65 56.86 -19.52
C VAL A 509 26.54 56.02 -20.14
N THR A 510 25.54 55.60 -19.36
CA THR A 510 24.46 54.70 -19.80
C THR A 510 23.13 55.41 -20.03
N GLY A 511 22.93 56.58 -19.41
CA GLY A 511 21.64 57.29 -19.38
C GLY A 511 20.58 56.61 -18.51
N LYS A 512 20.95 55.60 -17.70
CA LYS A 512 20.02 54.82 -16.86
C LYS A 512 20.11 55.21 -15.39
N TYR A 513 19.01 55.02 -14.67
CA TYR A 513 19.03 54.81 -13.22
C TYR A 513 19.65 53.44 -12.93
N ASP A 514 20.99 53.36 -12.87
CA ASP A 514 21.73 52.10 -12.61
C ASP A 514 22.60 52.13 -11.33
N THR A 515 22.35 53.10 -10.45
CA THR A 515 23.00 53.17 -9.14
C THR A 515 22.27 52.26 -8.14
N ALA A 516 22.95 51.85 -7.07
CA ALA A 516 22.31 51.06 -6.01
C ALA A 516 21.31 51.88 -5.16
N ASN A 517 21.25 53.21 -5.30
CA ASN A 517 20.28 54.07 -4.63
C ASN A 517 19.07 54.40 -5.51
N ASP A 518 19.27 54.39 -6.82
CA ASP A 518 18.35 54.82 -7.86
C ASP A 518 18.40 53.77 -8.97
N CYS A 519 17.73 52.64 -8.74
CA CYS A 519 17.79 51.48 -9.61
C CYS A 519 16.51 51.27 -10.42
N GLY A 520 16.58 51.36 -11.74
CA GLY A 520 15.45 51.27 -12.66
C GLY A 520 14.63 52.55 -12.73
N GLN A 521 14.34 53.11 -11.56
CA GLN A 521 13.67 54.38 -11.33
C GLN A 521 14.34 55.14 -10.18
N CYS A 522 14.01 56.41 -10.05
CA CYS A 522 14.43 57.26 -8.94
C CYS A 522 14.20 56.63 -7.56
N GLY A 523 15.15 56.78 -6.63
CA GLY A 523 14.98 56.48 -5.20
C GLY A 523 14.80 55.01 -4.83
N ASN A 524 14.77 54.11 -5.82
CA ASN A 524 14.68 52.67 -5.61
C ASN A 524 16.02 52.10 -5.12
N ASN A 525 16.20 52.12 -3.79
CA ASN A 525 17.48 51.86 -3.15
C ASN A 525 17.65 50.40 -2.73
N CYS A 526 18.39 49.64 -3.54
CA CYS A 526 18.67 48.23 -3.32
C CYS A 526 19.47 47.95 -2.04
N ASN A 527 20.20 48.93 -1.48
CA ASN A 527 21.06 48.71 -0.30
C ASN A 527 20.28 48.41 1.00
N PHE A 528 18.96 48.62 1.02
CA PHE A 528 18.10 48.22 2.13
C PHE A 528 17.75 46.73 2.13
N LEU A 529 17.93 46.04 1.00
CA LEU A 529 17.72 44.59 0.91
C LEU A 529 18.90 43.87 1.59
N GLN A 530 18.59 42.85 2.40
CA GLN A 530 19.57 41.99 3.09
C GLN A 530 19.26 40.54 2.73
N PHE A 531 20.30 39.77 2.40
CA PHE A 531 20.17 38.40 1.93
C PHE A 531 21.17 37.48 2.63
N THR A 532 20.77 36.25 2.96
CA THR A 532 21.67 35.24 3.54
C THR A 532 22.76 34.90 2.53
N ASN A 533 24.04 35.09 2.89
CA ASN A 533 25.20 34.92 2.00
C ASN A 533 25.18 35.70 0.67
N GLY A 534 24.22 36.59 0.46
CA GLY A 534 24.03 37.38 -0.75
C GLY A 534 24.37 38.86 -0.58
N LYS A 535 24.38 39.60 -1.70
CA LYS A 535 24.52 41.06 -1.72
C LYS A 535 23.61 41.69 -2.75
N ALA A 536 22.85 42.69 -2.33
CA ALA A 536 22.04 43.49 -3.22
C ALA A 536 22.92 44.36 -4.15
N PHE A 537 22.51 44.47 -5.42
CA PHE A 537 23.07 45.39 -6.41
C PHE A 537 21.98 45.84 -7.39
N CYS A 538 22.28 46.83 -8.23
CA CYS A 538 21.41 47.20 -9.34
C CYS A 538 21.88 46.51 -10.62
N ASP A 539 21.04 45.68 -11.25
CA ASP A 539 21.39 45.04 -12.51
C ASP A 539 21.18 45.97 -13.71
N ALA A 540 22.25 46.67 -14.08
CA ALA A 540 22.30 47.58 -15.22
C ALA A 540 22.12 46.89 -16.59
N GLN A 541 22.23 45.54 -16.68
CA GLN A 541 22.14 44.81 -17.95
C GLN A 541 20.72 44.71 -18.49
N LEU A 542 19.72 44.64 -17.59
CA LEU A 542 18.30 44.66 -17.94
C LEU A 542 17.91 45.95 -18.68
N LEU A 543 16.89 45.88 -19.54
CA LEU A 543 16.46 47.03 -20.35
C LEU A 543 16.11 48.24 -19.46
N ILE A 544 15.30 47.98 -18.43
CA ILE A 544 15.12 48.81 -17.24
C ILE A 544 15.88 48.10 -16.12
N PRO A 545 16.86 48.75 -15.44
CA PRO A 545 17.58 48.10 -14.33
C PRO A 545 16.66 47.72 -13.18
N GLN A 546 17.01 46.69 -12.42
CA GLN A 546 16.24 46.24 -11.25
C GLN A 546 17.17 45.84 -10.11
N CYS A 547 16.69 45.95 -8.87
CA CYS A 547 17.42 45.46 -7.71
C CYS A 547 17.50 43.94 -7.78
N SER A 548 18.72 43.41 -7.68
CA SER A 548 19.05 42.00 -7.87
C SER A 548 20.07 41.56 -6.82
N MET A 549 20.28 40.24 -6.69
CA MET A 549 21.21 39.64 -5.75
C MET A 549 22.43 39.04 -6.47
N ALA A 550 23.62 39.27 -5.91
CA ALA A 550 24.83 38.57 -6.29
C ALA A 550 25.41 37.84 -5.05
N CYS A 551 25.63 36.55 -5.17
CA CYS A 551 26.15 35.73 -4.06
C CYS A 551 27.58 36.10 -3.66
N VAL A 552 27.89 35.90 -2.38
CA VAL A 552 29.27 35.93 -1.89
C VAL A 552 30.02 34.73 -2.47
N ALA A 553 31.27 34.94 -2.92
CA ALA A 553 32.06 33.89 -3.57
C ALA A 553 32.17 32.62 -2.70
N GLY A 554 31.75 31.49 -3.25
CA GLY A 554 31.60 30.21 -2.56
C GLY A 554 30.16 29.86 -2.17
N TYR A 555 29.21 30.78 -2.37
CA TYR A 555 27.78 30.54 -2.20
C TYR A 555 27.03 30.76 -3.53
N HIS A 556 25.91 30.07 -3.66
CA HIS A 556 25.09 30.03 -4.86
C HIS A 556 23.62 30.19 -4.46
N ASP A 557 22.89 30.96 -5.27
CA ASP A 557 21.42 31.04 -5.30
C ASP A 557 20.98 29.98 -6.31
N VAL A 558 20.37 28.91 -5.82
CA VAL A 558 20.14 27.68 -6.58
C VAL A 558 18.68 27.53 -6.98
N ASN A 559 17.77 27.79 -6.03
CA ASN A 559 16.32 27.80 -6.25
C ASN A 559 15.82 29.09 -6.97
N LYS A 560 16.64 30.16 -7.05
CA LYS A 560 16.30 31.49 -7.61
C LYS A 560 15.24 32.25 -6.83
N ASN A 561 15.14 31.97 -5.53
CA ASN A 561 14.27 32.65 -4.60
C ASN A 561 15.03 33.79 -3.90
N PRO A 562 14.79 35.07 -4.25
CA PRO A 562 15.47 36.17 -3.59
C PRO A 562 15.08 36.35 -2.10
N ALA A 563 14.17 35.52 -1.54
CA ALA A 563 13.73 35.62 -0.15
C ALA A 563 14.58 34.85 0.86
N ASP A 564 15.22 33.73 0.48
CA ASP A 564 16.06 32.92 1.39
C ASP A 564 17.56 33.22 1.23
N GLY A 565 18.05 33.46 0.00
CA GLY A 565 19.29 34.19 -0.27
C GLY A 565 20.21 33.52 -1.28
N CYS A 566 21.39 33.12 -0.81
CA CYS A 566 22.29 32.19 -1.48
C CYS A 566 22.51 31.03 -0.50
N GLU A 567 21.63 30.03 -0.63
CA GLU A 567 21.40 28.93 0.29
C GLU A 567 22.49 27.85 0.17
N CYS A 568 22.95 27.55 -1.05
CA CYS A 568 23.95 26.52 -1.29
C CYS A 568 25.38 27.04 -1.05
N ALA A 569 26.21 26.22 -0.40
CA ALA A 569 27.62 26.49 -0.15
C ALA A 569 28.48 25.49 -0.94
N TYR A 570 29.24 25.97 -1.92
CA TYR A 570 30.04 25.13 -2.80
C TYR A 570 31.18 24.44 -2.04
N ILE A 571 31.14 23.11 -1.95
CA ILE A 571 32.08 22.30 -1.18
C ILE A 571 33.00 21.47 -2.09
N ASN A 572 32.46 20.76 -3.09
CA ASN A 572 33.23 19.78 -3.88
C ASN A 572 32.63 19.51 -5.28
N PRO A 573 33.41 19.55 -6.38
CA PRO A 573 32.96 19.25 -7.76
C PRO A 573 32.67 17.76 -8.07
N GLU A 574 32.49 16.92 -7.06
CA GLU A 574 32.08 15.52 -7.22
C GLU A 574 30.97 15.29 -6.20
N ASP A 575 29.74 15.29 -6.70
CA ASP A 575 28.54 15.13 -5.89
C ASP A 575 27.92 13.75 -6.11
N ILE A 576 27.45 13.12 -5.03
CA ILE A 576 27.00 11.73 -5.00
C ILE A 576 25.76 11.66 -4.11
N PRO A 577 24.59 11.27 -4.65
CA PRO A 577 23.34 11.27 -3.93
C PRO A 577 23.41 10.66 -2.52
N ASP A 578 22.98 11.46 -1.55
CA ASP A 578 23.15 11.26 -0.11
C ASP A 578 21.76 11.35 0.58
N ILE A 579 21.61 10.75 1.77
CA ILE A 579 20.33 10.74 2.50
C ILE A 579 20.01 12.09 3.18
N MET A 580 20.95 13.04 3.16
CA MET A 580 20.79 14.40 3.69
C MET A 580 20.58 15.46 2.59
N GLY A 581 20.43 15.04 1.31
CA GLY A 581 20.08 15.93 0.19
C GLY A 581 21.08 17.08 -0.07
N GLN A 582 22.38 16.85 0.16
CA GLN A 582 23.38 17.92 0.14
C GLN A 582 23.92 18.15 -1.29
N ASP A 583 23.35 19.13 -2.02
CA ASP A 583 23.97 19.65 -3.26
C ASP A 583 25.38 20.22 -2.95
N LEU A 584 26.43 19.47 -3.29
CA LEU A 584 27.82 19.79 -2.94
C LEU A 584 28.54 20.69 -3.97
N ASP A 585 28.03 20.76 -5.21
CA ASP A 585 28.62 21.56 -6.30
C ASP A 585 27.72 22.72 -6.80
N CYS A 586 26.56 22.87 -6.17
CA CYS A 586 25.55 23.90 -6.37
C CYS A 586 25.00 23.97 -7.81
N ASP A 587 24.76 22.83 -8.45
CA ASP A 587 24.20 22.75 -9.81
C ASP A 587 22.67 22.64 -9.86
N GLY A 588 22.02 22.35 -8.73
CA GLY A 588 20.57 22.44 -8.52
C GLY A 588 19.83 21.15 -8.16
N ILE A 589 20.54 20.10 -7.75
CA ILE A 589 20.01 18.82 -7.28
C ILE A 589 21.05 18.16 -6.34
N ASP A 590 20.64 17.18 -5.54
CA ASP A 590 21.55 16.22 -4.90
C ASP A 590 22.10 15.24 -5.97
N GLY A 591 23.36 15.42 -6.39
CA GLY A 591 24.10 14.56 -7.32
C GLY A 591 24.38 15.11 -8.73
N GLU A 592 25.39 14.57 -9.43
CA GLU A 592 25.85 15.07 -10.74
C GLU A 592 24.76 15.06 -11.87
N LYS A 593 24.09 16.19 -12.11
CA LYS A 593 23.10 16.43 -13.21
C LYS A 593 23.64 16.10 -14.59
N ASN A 594 24.92 16.42 -14.83
CA ASN A 594 25.61 16.12 -16.07
C ASN A 594 25.92 14.61 -16.25
N ASN A 595 25.96 13.84 -15.17
CA ASN A 595 26.27 12.40 -15.15
C ASN A 595 25.04 11.51 -14.84
N THR A 596 23.85 12.11 -14.77
CA THR A 596 22.57 11.48 -14.44
C THR A 596 21.67 11.20 -15.66
N ILE A 597 20.72 10.26 -15.49
CA ILE A 597 19.44 10.15 -16.21
C ILE A 597 18.26 10.30 -15.24
N PHE A 598 17.27 11.13 -15.55
CA PHE A 598 16.12 11.43 -14.69
C PHE A 598 14.89 10.56 -15.01
N VAL A 599 14.16 10.12 -13.98
CA VAL A 599 12.90 9.35 -14.06
C VAL A 599 11.78 10.02 -13.25
N ALA A 600 10.65 10.31 -13.88
CA ALA A 600 9.47 10.89 -13.23
C ALA A 600 8.16 10.38 -13.85
N LYS A 601 7.05 10.50 -13.10
CA LYS A 601 5.73 10.00 -13.52
C LYS A 601 5.13 10.68 -14.75
N ASN A 602 5.46 11.95 -14.95
CA ASN A 602 5.09 12.76 -16.12
C ASN A 602 6.04 12.54 -17.32
N GLY A 603 7.08 11.70 -17.19
CA GLY A 603 8.06 11.43 -18.24
C GLY A 603 7.55 10.53 -19.37
N ASP A 604 8.39 10.34 -20.39
CA ASP A 604 8.15 9.43 -21.51
C ASP A 604 9.40 8.58 -21.78
N ASP A 605 9.22 7.30 -22.08
CA ASP A 605 10.34 6.36 -22.28
C ASP A 605 11.16 6.64 -23.56
N SER A 606 10.63 7.46 -24.48
CA SER A 606 11.32 7.96 -25.68
C SER A 606 12.16 9.22 -25.46
N HIS A 607 11.98 9.95 -24.36
CA HIS A 607 12.74 11.15 -24.04
C HIS A 607 14.26 10.90 -23.87
N ALA A 608 15.06 11.97 -23.84
CA ALA A 608 16.49 11.87 -23.56
C ALA A 608 16.82 11.36 -22.14
N GLY A 609 15.95 11.66 -21.16
CA GLY A 609 16.20 11.41 -19.74
C GLY A 609 16.92 12.57 -19.05
N THR A 610 16.59 13.82 -19.43
CA THR A 610 17.04 15.07 -18.81
C THR A 610 15.96 15.61 -17.87
N LEU A 611 16.26 16.61 -17.03
CA LEU A 611 15.25 17.25 -16.16
C LEU A 611 14.01 17.73 -16.93
N ASP A 612 14.20 18.46 -18.04
CA ASP A 612 13.08 18.97 -18.86
C ASP A 612 12.39 17.87 -19.70
N ALA A 613 12.94 16.65 -19.72
CA ALA A 613 12.43 15.53 -20.53
C ALA A 613 12.82 14.19 -19.86
N PRO A 614 12.20 13.85 -18.72
CA PRO A 614 12.56 12.67 -17.94
C PRO A 614 12.01 11.39 -18.60
N LYS A 615 12.61 10.26 -18.24
CA LYS A 615 12.08 8.92 -18.54
C LYS A 615 10.86 8.62 -17.68
N ARG A 616 9.98 7.74 -18.14
CA ARG A 616 8.79 7.30 -17.40
C ARG A 616 9.05 6.05 -16.55
N THR A 617 9.97 5.19 -17.00
CA THR A 617 10.29 3.90 -16.35
C THR A 617 11.76 3.79 -15.98
N ILE A 618 12.03 3.18 -14.81
CA ILE A 618 13.36 2.96 -14.26
C ILE A 618 14.20 2.08 -15.19
N ASN A 619 13.61 1.02 -15.77
CA ASN A 619 14.29 0.15 -16.73
C ASN A 619 14.72 0.88 -18.02
N ALA A 620 13.91 1.82 -18.53
CA ALA A 620 14.29 2.64 -19.69
C ALA A 620 15.41 3.62 -19.35
N ALA A 621 15.45 4.14 -18.12
CA ALA A 621 16.53 5.00 -17.63
C ALA A 621 17.84 4.25 -17.40
N ILE A 622 17.84 3.09 -16.74
CA ILE A 622 19.03 2.26 -16.56
C ILE A 622 19.64 1.89 -17.93
N THR A 623 18.79 1.53 -18.90
CA THR A 623 19.21 1.25 -20.27
C THR A 623 19.78 2.48 -20.98
N ALA A 624 19.18 3.66 -20.78
CA ALA A 624 19.67 4.92 -21.31
C ALA A 624 21.00 5.33 -20.68
N ALA A 625 21.16 5.16 -19.36
CA ALA A 625 22.37 5.52 -18.62
C ALA A 625 23.56 4.67 -19.08
N ALA A 626 23.39 3.34 -19.15
CA ALA A 626 24.40 2.42 -19.67
C ALA A 626 24.79 2.71 -21.13
N ALA A 627 23.85 3.15 -21.97
CA ALA A 627 24.09 3.52 -23.36
C ALA A 627 24.80 4.87 -23.52
N GLN A 628 24.41 5.87 -22.71
CA GLN A 628 24.98 7.23 -22.71
C GLN A 628 26.30 7.33 -21.91
N LYS A 629 26.61 6.32 -21.08
CA LYS A 629 27.71 6.29 -20.10
C LYS A 629 27.54 7.30 -18.96
N LYS A 630 26.30 7.42 -18.49
CA LYS A 630 25.92 8.14 -17.27
C LYS A 630 26.13 7.21 -16.07
N ARG A 631 26.56 7.77 -14.94
CA ARG A 631 26.77 7.05 -13.66
C ARG A 631 25.44 6.71 -13.00
N ASP A 632 24.51 7.66 -12.97
CA ASP A 632 23.35 7.61 -12.08
C ASP A 632 22.00 7.63 -12.81
N VAL A 633 20.99 7.08 -12.12
CA VAL A 633 19.57 7.21 -12.43
C VAL A 633 18.88 7.74 -11.19
N LEU A 634 18.34 8.97 -11.27
CA LEU A 634 17.60 9.60 -10.18
C LEU A 634 16.10 9.47 -10.44
N VAL A 635 15.35 9.05 -9.44
CA VAL A 635 13.94 8.70 -9.54
C VAL A 635 13.11 9.55 -8.60
N ALA A 636 12.23 10.37 -9.17
CA ALA A 636 11.25 11.14 -8.43
C ALA A 636 10.14 10.26 -7.85
N THR A 637 9.57 10.69 -6.74
CA THR A 637 8.49 10.07 -5.96
C THR A 637 7.35 9.45 -6.80
N GLY A 638 6.71 8.41 -6.23
CA GLY A 638 5.54 7.73 -6.78
C GLY A 638 5.74 6.24 -7.08
N VAL A 639 4.66 5.56 -7.50
CA VAL A 639 4.58 4.08 -7.53
C VAL A 639 4.88 3.48 -8.91
N TYR A 640 6.08 2.95 -9.10
CA TYR A 640 6.59 2.35 -10.34
C TYR A 640 6.34 0.84 -10.38
N VAL A 641 5.19 0.45 -10.94
CA VAL A 641 4.88 -0.95 -11.27
C VAL A 641 5.78 -1.42 -12.42
N GLN A 642 6.84 -2.17 -12.09
CA GLN A 642 7.72 -2.92 -13.02
C GLN A 642 8.70 -3.78 -12.23
N SER A 643 9.16 -4.90 -12.80
CA SER A 643 10.37 -5.56 -12.28
C SER A 643 11.65 -4.85 -12.78
N VAL A 644 12.41 -4.21 -11.88
CA VAL A 644 13.62 -3.43 -12.18
C VAL A 644 14.86 -4.32 -12.30
N VAL A 645 15.62 -4.18 -13.40
CA VAL A 645 16.85 -4.97 -13.65
C VAL A 645 18.09 -4.07 -13.60
N LEU A 646 18.91 -4.24 -12.55
CA LEU A 646 20.12 -3.46 -12.31
C LEU A 646 21.26 -3.85 -13.27
N GLN A 647 22.14 -2.89 -13.61
CA GLN A 647 23.23 -3.07 -14.57
C GLN A 647 24.58 -2.59 -14.03
N ASN A 648 25.67 -3.30 -14.39
CA ASN A 648 27.04 -2.94 -14.02
C ASN A 648 27.43 -1.55 -14.56
N GLY A 649 27.64 -0.59 -13.65
CA GLY A 649 28.05 0.78 -13.93
C GLY A 649 26.89 1.76 -13.99
N VAL A 650 25.75 1.43 -13.39
CA VAL A 650 24.60 2.33 -13.20
C VAL A 650 24.16 2.26 -11.74
N GLN A 651 24.17 3.41 -11.08
CA GLN A 651 23.60 3.64 -9.75
C GLN A 651 22.14 4.05 -9.89
N VAL A 652 21.29 3.74 -8.92
CA VAL A 652 19.85 4.05 -8.96
C VAL A 652 19.40 4.56 -7.59
N TYR A 653 18.88 5.79 -7.56
CA TYR A 653 18.52 6.50 -6.33
C TYR A 653 17.06 6.97 -6.39
N GLY A 654 16.28 6.61 -5.38
CA GLY A 654 14.93 7.11 -5.11
C GLY A 654 14.95 8.17 -4.01
N GLY A 655 13.78 8.71 -3.69
CA GLY A 655 13.60 9.73 -2.65
C GLY A 655 13.69 11.17 -3.16
N TYR A 656 13.57 11.41 -4.46
CA TYR A 656 13.57 12.77 -5.01
C TYR A 656 12.17 13.37 -5.08
N ARG A 657 12.08 14.67 -4.80
CA ARG A 657 10.88 15.47 -5.08
C ARG A 657 10.58 15.51 -6.59
N GLY A 658 9.34 15.83 -6.97
CA GLY A 658 8.87 15.82 -8.37
C GLY A 658 9.63 16.75 -9.34
N ASP A 659 10.34 17.74 -8.81
CA ASP A 659 11.22 18.70 -9.51
C ASP A 659 12.72 18.37 -9.38
N PHE A 660 13.06 17.31 -8.63
CA PHE A 660 14.42 16.85 -8.25
C PHE A 660 15.28 17.84 -7.45
N LEU A 661 14.77 19.01 -7.07
CA LEU A 661 15.53 20.05 -6.34
C LEU A 661 15.84 19.67 -4.87
N ASP A 662 15.37 18.51 -4.42
CA ASP A 662 15.42 18.06 -3.03
C ASP A 662 15.34 16.52 -2.98
N ARG A 663 16.02 15.92 -2.00
CA ARG A 663 16.06 14.47 -1.80
C ARG A 663 15.98 14.09 -0.31
N ASP A 664 14.88 13.42 0.02
CA ASP A 664 14.65 12.72 1.28
C ASP A 664 13.83 11.44 0.99
N PRO A 665 14.39 10.24 1.18
CA PRO A 665 13.69 8.97 0.95
C PRO A 665 12.51 8.66 1.88
N GLN A 666 12.35 9.39 2.99
CA GLN A 666 11.21 9.27 3.90
C GLN A 666 10.06 10.20 3.47
N LEU A 667 10.37 11.45 3.07
CA LEU A 667 9.37 12.43 2.66
C LEU A 667 8.89 12.24 1.21
N TYR A 668 9.78 11.88 0.28
CA TYR A 668 9.48 11.75 -1.16
C TYR A 668 9.48 10.28 -1.60
N GLU A 669 8.67 9.45 -0.93
CA GLU A 669 8.67 7.99 -1.10
C GLU A 669 8.64 7.56 -2.58
N THR A 670 9.56 6.68 -2.95
CA THR A 670 9.71 6.17 -4.31
C THR A 670 9.51 4.66 -4.31
N VAL A 671 8.36 4.20 -4.80
CA VAL A 671 7.92 2.81 -4.64
C VAL A 671 8.17 2.01 -5.93
N ILE A 672 8.80 0.84 -5.81
CA ILE A 672 8.87 -0.19 -6.85
C ILE A 672 7.86 -1.29 -6.51
N PHE A 673 6.92 -1.54 -7.41
CA PHE A 673 5.97 -2.65 -7.27
C PHE A 673 6.29 -3.71 -8.32
N GLY A 674 6.65 -4.92 -7.89
CA GLY A 674 7.04 -6.00 -8.79
C GLY A 674 5.91 -6.50 -9.69
N GLU A 675 6.27 -6.98 -10.88
CA GLU A 675 5.34 -7.73 -11.75
C GLU A 675 5.42 -9.24 -11.45
N THR A 676 4.47 -10.03 -11.99
CA THR A 676 4.48 -11.49 -11.88
C THR A 676 5.83 -12.07 -12.31
N ALA A 677 6.49 -12.81 -11.41
CA ALA A 677 7.86 -13.27 -11.57
C ALA A 677 8.09 -14.08 -12.86
N THR A 678 9.14 -13.74 -13.61
CA THR A 678 9.53 -14.41 -14.87
C THR A 678 10.94 -15.00 -14.79
N VAL A 679 11.30 -15.85 -15.76
CA VAL A 679 12.67 -16.42 -15.85
C VAL A 679 13.74 -15.35 -16.11
N ALA A 680 13.36 -14.20 -16.69
CA ALA A 680 14.26 -13.07 -16.92
C ALA A 680 14.30 -12.10 -15.72
N ALA A 681 13.16 -11.91 -15.06
CA ALA A 681 13.01 -11.07 -13.88
C ALA A 681 12.22 -11.81 -12.79
N PRO A 682 12.88 -12.60 -11.93
CA PRO A 682 12.23 -13.48 -10.94
C PRO A 682 11.83 -12.77 -9.64
N GLY A 683 11.83 -11.43 -9.60
CA GLY A 683 11.43 -10.62 -8.46
C GLY A 683 11.21 -9.15 -8.85
N ALA A 684 10.87 -8.29 -7.89
CA ALA A 684 10.63 -6.86 -8.11
C ALA A 684 11.92 -6.08 -8.44
N VAL A 685 13.05 -6.46 -7.83
CA VAL A 685 14.40 -5.96 -8.15
C VAL A 685 15.31 -7.14 -8.47
N VAL A 686 16.11 -7.02 -9.54
CA VAL A 686 16.89 -8.12 -10.10
C VAL A 686 18.32 -7.67 -10.40
N ALA A 687 19.29 -8.29 -9.72
CA ALA A 687 20.72 -8.03 -9.88
C ALA A 687 21.46 -9.33 -10.29
N ILE A 688 22.11 -9.33 -11.45
CA ILE A 688 22.82 -10.52 -11.97
C ILE A 688 24.23 -10.16 -12.42
N GLY A 689 25.24 -10.78 -11.80
CA GLY A 689 26.65 -10.65 -12.19
C GLY A 689 27.26 -9.27 -11.96
N ILE A 690 26.81 -8.54 -10.94
CA ILE A 690 27.30 -7.18 -10.62
C ILE A 690 28.60 -7.27 -9.81
N THR A 691 29.64 -6.55 -10.24
CA THR A 691 31.02 -6.69 -9.71
C THR A 691 31.71 -5.35 -9.46
N ASN A 692 32.67 -5.33 -8.54
CA ASN A 692 33.45 -4.16 -8.13
C ASN A 692 34.31 -3.51 -9.24
N THR A 693 34.30 -4.02 -10.47
CA THR A 693 34.92 -3.37 -11.64
C THR A 693 34.06 -2.26 -12.25
N LYS A 694 32.78 -2.17 -11.87
CA LYS A 694 31.82 -1.16 -12.33
C LYS A 694 30.76 -0.76 -11.30
N GLY A 695 30.38 -1.66 -10.39
CA GLY A 695 29.39 -1.40 -9.34
C GLY A 695 27.93 -1.39 -9.80
N ALA A 696 27.01 -1.37 -8.84
CA ALA A 696 25.66 -0.83 -8.94
C ALA A 696 25.13 -0.57 -7.51
N THR A 697 24.53 0.59 -7.28
CA THR A 697 23.82 0.93 -6.03
C THR A 697 22.31 0.99 -6.27
N LEU A 698 21.51 0.54 -5.29
CA LEU A 698 20.09 0.88 -5.16
C LEU A 698 19.82 1.46 -3.77
N ASP A 699 19.29 2.69 -3.74
CA ASP A 699 19.14 3.51 -2.53
C ASP A 699 17.79 4.23 -2.49
N GLY A 700 17.10 4.19 -1.34
CA GLY A 700 15.95 5.05 -1.08
C GLY A 700 14.65 4.63 -1.78
N PHE A 701 14.40 3.32 -1.89
CA PHE A 701 13.15 2.79 -2.44
C PHE A 701 12.35 1.96 -1.43
N THR A 702 11.03 2.04 -1.52
CA THR A 702 10.13 1.00 -0.98
C THR A 702 9.86 -0.03 -2.08
N ILE A 703 10.08 -1.31 -1.80
CA ILE A 703 10.13 -2.38 -2.81
C ILE A 703 9.15 -3.48 -2.41
N PHE A 704 8.03 -3.61 -3.13
CA PHE A 704 7.04 -4.65 -2.95
C PHE A 704 7.28 -5.82 -3.92
N GLY A 705 7.55 -7.01 -3.37
CA GLY A 705 7.54 -8.26 -4.13
C GLY A 705 6.12 -8.65 -4.53
N ALA A 706 5.90 -8.98 -5.80
CA ALA A 706 4.62 -9.50 -6.27
C ALA A 706 4.23 -10.78 -5.51
N ALA A 707 2.97 -10.93 -5.11
CA ALA A 707 2.45 -12.21 -4.62
C ALA A 707 2.61 -13.28 -5.70
N ALA A 708 2.96 -14.50 -5.30
CA ALA A 708 3.28 -15.55 -6.26
C ALA A 708 2.02 -16.16 -6.91
N GLU A 709 2.00 -16.19 -8.24
CA GLU A 709 0.91 -16.80 -9.00
C GLU A 709 1.26 -18.24 -9.41
N GLY A 710 0.39 -19.19 -9.08
CA GLY A 710 0.51 -20.60 -9.47
C GLY A 710 1.04 -21.52 -8.38
N VAL A 711 0.68 -22.80 -8.48
CA VAL A 711 0.82 -23.82 -7.43
C VAL A 711 2.25 -23.95 -6.90
N GLY A 712 2.47 -23.63 -5.63
CA GLY A 712 3.79 -23.70 -4.99
C GLY A 712 4.83 -22.71 -5.52
N ALA A 713 4.43 -21.71 -6.31
CA ALA A 713 5.31 -20.66 -6.80
C ALA A 713 5.81 -19.76 -5.64
N SER A 714 7.05 -19.30 -5.72
CA SER A 714 7.67 -18.47 -4.68
C SER A 714 7.70 -17.01 -5.09
N SER A 715 7.47 -16.11 -4.12
CA SER A 715 7.63 -14.67 -4.26
C SER A 715 9.03 -14.24 -3.81
N ILE A 716 9.59 -13.26 -4.51
CA ILE A 716 10.91 -12.67 -4.23
C ILE A 716 10.79 -11.16 -4.46
N ALA A 717 11.06 -10.34 -3.44
CA ALA A 717 11.16 -8.89 -3.64
C ALA A 717 12.48 -8.53 -4.35
N VAL A 718 13.63 -8.95 -3.80
CA VAL A 718 14.95 -8.70 -4.40
C VAL A 718 15.66 -10.02 -4.74
N TYR A 719 15.95 -10.24 -6.03
CA TYR A 719 16.71 -11.39 -6.52
C TYR A 719 18.16 -11.00 -6.85
N ILE A 720 19.12 -11.68 -6.23
CA ILE A 720 20.55 -11.41 -6.40
C ILE A 720 21.24 -12.70 -6.86
N LYS A 721 21.95 -12.65 -7.99
CA LYS A 721 22.68 -13.80 -8.53
C LYS A 721 24.10 -13.47 -8.95
N ASP A 722 25.06 -14.28 -8.51
CA ASP A 722 26.48 -14.22 -8.92
C ASP A 722 27.14 -12.83 -8.75
N CYS A 723 26.62 -11.99 -7.84
CA CYS A 723 27.11 -10.63 -7.57
C CYS A 723 28.21 -10.61 -6.49
N THR A 724 29.02 -9.55 -6.42
CA THR A 724 30.04 -9.35 -5.38
C THR A 724 29.81 -8.04 -4.61
N ASP A 725 30.81 -7.62 -3.83
CA ASP A 725 31.00 -6.29 -3.23
C ASP A 725 30.82 -5.08 -4.17
N GLY A 726 30.61 -5.29 -5.47
CA GLY A 726 30.16 -4.23 -6.37
C GLY A 726 28.66 -3.91 -6.31
N LEU A 727 27.82 -4.82 -5.79
CA LEU A 727 26.41 -4.54 -5.56
C LEU A 727 26.23 -3.95 -4.16
N ILE A 728 25.58 -2.79 -4.08
CA ILE A 728 25.20 -2.12 -2.84
C ILE A 728 23.68 -1.96 -2.84
N LEU A 729 23.00 -2.46 -1.80
CA LEU A 729 21.60 -2.16 -1.54
C LEU A 729 21.54 -1.48 -0.17
N GLN A 730 21.11 -0.22 -0.14
CA GLN A 730 21.13 0.59 1.07
C GLN A 730 19.84 1.37 1.27
N ASN A 731 19.42 1.57 2.52
CA ASN A 731 18.33 2.50 2.86
C ASN A 731 16.98 2.22 2.14
N ASN A 732 16.70 0.95 1.79
CA ASN A 732 15.44 0.54 1.17
C ASN A 732 14.47 -0.11 2.17
N VAL A 733 13.17 0.09 2.00
CA VAL A 733 12.14 -0.72 2.65
C VAL A 733 11.78 -1.87 1.71
N ILE A 734 11.94 -3.12 2.12
CA ILE A 734 11.79 -4.32 1.27
C ILE A 734 10.68 -5.19 1.84
N VAL A 735 9.53 -5.20 1.17
CA VAL A 735 8.35 -6.01 1.54
C VAL A 735 8.30 -7.24 0.64
N ALA A 736 8.50 -8.44 1.20
CA ALA A 736 8.30 -9.68 0.47
C ALA A 736 6.82 -9.86 0.08
N GLY A 737 6.55 -10.50 -1.06
CA GLY A 737 5.19 -10.93 -1.42
C GLY A 737 4.84 -12.29 -0.84
N GLN A 738 3.55 -12.64 -0.84
CA GLN A 738 3.08 -13.94 -0.35
C GLN A 738 3.53 -15.09 -1.27
N GLY A 739 3.98 -16.20 -0.69
CA GLY A 739 4.25 -17.44 -1.42
C GLY A 739 2.96 -18.23 -1.71
N ALA A 740 2.88 -18.88 -2.87
CA ALA A 740 1.64 -19.53 -3.31
C ALA A 740 1.39 -20.89 -2.65
N ASN A 741 0.14 -21.21 -2.33
CA ASN A 741 -0.24 -22.49 -1.74
C ASN A 741 0.01 -23.68 -2.70
N GLY A 742 0.24 -24.85 -2.12
CA GLY A 742 0.43 -26.11 -2.82
C GLY A 742 -0.89 -26.87 -3.07
N ASP A 743 -1.01 -27.52 -4.23
CA ASP A 743 -2.18 -28.31 -4.60
C ASP A 743 -2.32 -29.58 -3.76
N ARG A 744 -3.58 -29.92 -3.47
CA ARG A 744 -3.97 -31.22 -2.94
C ARG A 744 -3.69 -32.34 -3.95
N GLY A 745 -3.02 -33.40 -3.50
CA GLY A 745 -2.78 -34.61 -4.27
C GLY A 745 -4.06 -35.36 -4.66
N THR A 746 -4.04 -36.00 -5.83
CA THR A 746 -5.20 -36.76 -6.35
C THR A 746 -5.48 -38.04 -5.55
N ASP A 747 -6.75 -38.25 -5.21
CA ASP A 747 -7.24 -39.45 -4.54
C ASP A 747 -7.01 -40.72 -5.40
N GLY A 748 -6.76 -41.85 -4.74
CA GLY A 748 -6.54 -43.16 -5.36
C GLY A 748 -7.85 -43.84 -5.78
N ILE A 749 -7.77 -44.68 -6.82
CA ILE A 749 -8.92 -45.35 -7.42
C ILE A 749 -9.30 -46.60 -6.62
N ASP A 750 -10.59 -46.76 -6.36
CA ASP A 750 -11.16 -47.95 -5.71
C ASP A 750 -10.97 -49.23 -6.54
N GLY A 751 -10.61 -50.31 -5.85
CA GLY A 751 -10.49 -51.64 -6.42
C GLY A 751 -11.86 -52.27 -6.64
N SER A 752 -12.16 -52.71 -7.87
CA SER A 752 -13.43 -53.37 -8.14
C SER A 752 -13.58 -54.73 -7.44
N ASN A 753 -14.79 -55.00 -6.91
CA ASN A 753 -15.14 -56.22 -6.18
C ASN A 753 -14.93 -57.51 -7.01
N GLY A 754 -14.66 -58.62 -6.31
CA GLY A 754 -14.56 -59.95 -6.89
C GLY A 754 -15.91 -60.53 -7.34
N THR A 755 -15.85 -61.55 -8.20
CA THR A 755 -17.03 -62.27 -8.70
C THR A 755 -17.32 -63.51 -7.86
N ALA A 756 -18.60 -63.81 -7.61
CA ALA A 756 -18.99 -65.02 -6.90
C ALA A 756 -18.73 -66.28 -7.74
N GLY A 757 -18.52 -67.42 -7.07
CA GLY A 757 -18.54 -68.72 -7.72
C GLY A 757 -19.96 -69.13 -8.15
N ALA A 758 -20.06 -70.15 -9.01
CA ALA A 758 -21.30 -70.84 -9.30
C ALA A 758 -21.46 -72.08 -8.39
N ALA A 759 -22.70 -72.40 -8.01
CA ALA A 759 -23.00 -73.55 -7.17
C ALA A 759 -22.65 -74.89 -7.84
N GLY A 760 -22.38 -75.91 -7.03
CA GLY A 760 -22.24 -77.29 -7.48
C GLY A 760 -23.57 -77.86 -7.97
N LEU A 761 -23.51 -78.79 -8.92
CA LEU A 761 -24.66 -79.61 -9.32
C LEU A 761 -24.91 -80.68 -8.25
N ALA A 762 -26.18 -80.87 -7.88
CA ALA A 762 -26.58 -81.91 -6.95
C ALA A 762 -26.22 -83.32 -7.45
N ALA A 763 -26.17 -84.27 -6.52
CA ALA A 763 -26.05 -85.69 -6.79
C ALA A 763 -27.11 -86.18 -7.80
N LYS A 764 -26.80 -87.26 -8.52
CA LYS A 764 -27.59 -87.69 -9.69
C LYS A 764 -27.62 -89.20 -9.89
N ASP A 765 -28.83 -89.75 -9.81
CA ASP A 765 -29.19 -91.10 -10.28
C ASP A 765 -28.98 -91.21 -11.81
N VAL A 766 -28.23 -92.22 -12.26
CA VAL A 766 -27.94 -92.49 -13.69
C VAL A 766 -28.83 -93.58 -14.30
N GLY A 767 -29.71 -94.18 -13.48
CA GLY A 767 -30.54 -95.32 -13.80
C GLY A 767 -29.72 -96.58 -14.09
N LYS A 768 -30.34 -97.55 -14.76
CA LYS A 768 -29.74 -98.86 -15.10
C LYS A 768 -28.73 -98.79 -16.27
N THR A 769 -28.07 -97.65 -16.42
CA THR A 769 -27.06 -97.38 -17.46
C THR A 769 -25.69 -97.47 -16.81
N PRO A 770 -24.67 -98.08 -17.44
CA PRO A 770 -23.29 -97.96 -16.97
C PRO A 770 -22.93 -96.47 -16.82
N CYS A 771 -22.53 -96.06 -15.62
CA CYS A 771 -22.22 -94.67 -15.35
C CYS A 771 -21.08 -94.23 -16.28
N SER A 772 -21.25 -93.07 -16.93
CA SER A 772 -20.22 -92.48 -17.78
C SER A 772 -20.34 -90.96 -17.81
N GLY A 773 -19.19 -90.28 -17.86
CA GLY A 773 -19.09 -88.82 -17.76
C GLY A 773 -18.88 -88.34 -16.33
N LYS A 774 -19.35 -87.13 -16.03
CA LYS A 774 -19.18 -86.45 -14.73
C LYS A 774 -20.24 -85.38 -14.51
N ASN A 775 -20.66 -85.18 -13.27
CA ASN A 775 -21.42 -84.00 -12.86
C ASN A 775 -20.45 -82.83 -12.72
N ALA A 776 -20.65 -81.78 -13.52
CA ALA A 776 -19.74 -80.65 -13.56
C ALA A 776 -19.72 -79.88 -12.22
N GLY A 777 -18.54 -79.70 -11.65
CA GLY A 777 -18.32 -78.84 -10.47
C GLY A 777 -18.49 -77.36 -10.81
N GLY A 778 -18.95 -76.59 -9.84
CA GLY A 778 -19.29 -75.18 -9.98
C GLY A 778 -18.11 -74.35 -10.51
N ALA A 779 -18.38 -73.50 -11.51
CA ALA A 779 -17.36 -72.60 -12.04
C ALA A 779 -16.88 -71.63 -10.95
N GLY A 780 -15.56 -71.48 -10.80
CA GLY A 780 -15.00 -70.45 -9.93
C GLY A 780 -15.29 -69.05 -10.48
N GLY A 781 -15.44 -68.06 -9.60
CA GLY A 781 -15.67 -66.67 -9.99
C GLY A 781 -14.50 -66.16 -10.83
N ASN A 782 -14.75 -65.83 -12.11
CA ASN A 782 -13.72 -65.35 -13.03
C ASN A 782 -13.43 -63.86 -12.79
N LYS A 783 -12.16 -63.51 -12.57
CA LYS A 783 -11.71 -62.12 -12.38
C LYS A 783 -10.24 -61.96 -12.75
N THR A 784 -9.96 -60.91 -13.51
CA THR A 784 -8.61 -60.37 -13.68
C THR A 784 -8.59 -58.94 -13.16
N CYS A 785 -7.61 -58.62 -12.32
CA CYS A 785 -7.37 -57.29 -11.79
C CYS A 785 -6.02 -56.78 -12.30
N SER A 786 -5.99 -55.71 -13.09
CA SER A 786 -4.74 -55.11 -13.60
C SER A 786 -3.78 -56.10 -14.31
N GLY A 787 -4.32 -57.14 -14.96
CA GLY A 787 -3.56 -58.22 -15.59
C GLY A 787 -3.24 -59.43 -14.68
N VAL A 788 -3.47 -59.33 -13.37
CA VAL A 788 -3.34 -60.44 -12.42
C VAL A 788 -4.64 -61.23 -12.35
N ASP A 789 -4.57 -62.54 -12.61
CA ASP A 789 -5.70 -63.46 -12.43
C ASP A 789 -5.95 -63.72 -10.93
N THR A 790 -7.13 -63.34 -10.44
CA THR A 790 -7.60 -63.55 -9.05
C THR A 790 -8.78 -64.53 -8.99
N SER A 791 -9.03 -65.26 -10.08
CA SER A 791 -10.20 -66.12 -10.21
C SER A 791 -10.29 -67.19 -9.12
N GLY A 792 -11.51 -67.49 -8.70
CA GLY A 792 -11.80 -68.58 -7.79
C GLY A 792 -11.50 -69.94 -8.42
N GLY A 793 -11.20 -70.93 -7.58
CA GLY A 793 -11.04 -72.31 -7.99
C GLY A 793 -12.38 -72.90 -8.43
N LYS A 794 -12.37 -73.66 -9.53
CA LYS A 794 -13.52 -74.47 -9.92
C LYS A 794 -13.77 -75.56 -8.89
N GLY A 795 -15.01 -75.80 -8.50
CA GLY A 795 -15.38 -76.96 -7.70
C GLY A 795 -15.05 -78.29 -8.40
N GLY A 796 -14.84 -79.34 -7.61
CA GLY A 796 -14.56 -80.68 -8.11
C GLY A 796 -15.71 -81.23 -8.97
N ASP A 797 -15.38 -81.82 -10.12
CA ASP A 797 -16.35 -82.58 -10.89
C ASP A 797 -16.62 -83.91 -10.18
N ALA A 798 -17.86 -84.23 -9.79
CA ALA A 798 -18.16 -85.56 -9.27
C ALA A 798 -18.12 -86.56 -10.44
N THR A 799 -17.25 -87.56 -10.39
CA THR A 799 -17.15 -88.57 -11.45
C THR A 799 -17.96 -89.83 -11.10
N CYS A 800 -17.94 -90.83 -11.98
CA CYS A 800 -18.61 -92.09 -11.72
C CYS A 800 -17.79 -92.91 -10.72
N PRO A 801 -18.39 -93.41 -9.62
CA PRO A 801 -17.70 -94.27 -8.67
C PRO A 801 -17.05 -95.48 -9.35
N ASP A 802 -15.78 -95.71 -9.06
CA ASP A 802 -15.04 -96.93 -9.42
C ASP A 802 -14.54 -97.61 -8.13
N TYR A 803 -14.87 -98.89 -7.99
CA TYR A 803 -14.63 -99.67 -6.78
C TYR A 803 -13.43 -100.63 -6.89
N ASP A 804 -12.77 -100.73 -8.06
CA ASP A 804 -11.63 -101.65 -8.28
C ASP A 804 -10.52 -101.05 -9.17
N GLU A 805 -10.07 -99.82 -8.85
CA GLU A 805 -8.88 -99.19 -9.44
C GLU A 805 -7.58 -100.03 -9.29
N ASP A 806 -7.60 -101.09 -8.47
CA ASP A 806 -6.59 -102.16 -8.37
C ASP A 806 -6.41 -102.96 -9.70
N GLY A 807 -7.38 -102.88 -10.62
CA GLY A 807 -7.26 -103.40 -11.99
C GLY A 807 -7.37 -104.92 -12.14
N THR A 808 -8.01 -105.63 -11.21
CA THR A 808 -8.11 -107.11 -11.20
C THR A 808 -9.54 -107.61 -11.44
N PRO A 809 -9.90 -108.15 -12.62
CA PRO A 809 -11.30 -108.29 -13.05
C PRO A 809 -12.08 -109.47 -12.41
N GLN A 810 -12.11 -109.59 -11.08
CA GLN A 810 -12.88 -110.59 -10.31
C GLN A 810 -13.34 -110.04 -8.94
N PRO A 811 -14.63 -110.21 -8.55
CA PRO A 811 -15.12 -109.79 -7.24
C PRO A 811 -14.42 -110.51 -6.09
N LYS A 812 -13.78 -109.75 -5.19
CA LYS A 812 -13.13 -110.25 -3.97
C LYS A 812 -14.20 -110.67 -2.94
N THR A 813 -14.54 -111.96 -2.88
CA THR A 813 -15.66 -112.49 -2.04
C THR A 813 -15.37 -112.60 -0.53
N THR A 814 -14.38 -111.86 -0.02
CA THR A 814 -13.97 -111.84 1.39
C THR A 814 -13.78 -110.42 1.90
N PRO A 815 -14.13 -110.12 3.17
CA PRO A 815 -13.97 -108.78 3.74
C PRO A 815 -12.49 -108.47 4.04
N GLY A 816 -11.86 -107.70 3.15
CA GLY A 816 -10.58 -107.02 3.38
C GLY A 816 -10.76 -105.50 3.51
N PRO A 817 -9.68 -104.75 3.81
CA PRO A 817 -9.68 -103.30 3.66
C PRO A 817 -9.63 -102.94 2.18
N TYR A 818 -10.77 -102.55 1.61
CA TYR A 818 -10.86 -102.00 0.26
C TYR A 818 -10.26 -100.60 0.25
N LEU A 819 -9.29 -100.38 -0.65
CA LEU A 819 -8.64 -99.10 -0.85
C LEU A 819 -9.33 -98.39 -2.02
N GLN A 820 -9.60 -97.10 -1.86
CA GLN A 820 -9.97 -96.23 -2.98
C GLN A 820 -8.95 -95.09 -3.08
N THR A 821 -8.71 -94.67 -4.31
CA THR A 821 -8.00 -93.45 -4.68
C THR A 821 -8.98 -92.45 -5.28
N PHE A 822 -8.73 -91.16 -5.08
CA PHE A 822 -9.57 -90.11 -5.64
C PHE A 822 -9.14 -89.77 -7.05
N ASN A 823 -10.10 -89.56 -7.96
CA ASN A 823 -9.76 -89.01 -9.26
C ASN A 823 -9.41 -87.52 -9.13
N GLY A 824 -8.30 -87.11 -9.75
CA GLY A 824 -7.73 -85.76 -9.55
C GLY A 824 -8.61 -84.59 -10.00
N GLY A 825 -9.71 -84.84 -10.72
CA GLY A 825 -10.72 -83.85 -11.10
C GLY A 825 -11.85 -83.64 -10.08
N GLU A 826 -11.92 -84.49 -9.06
CA GLU A 826 -12.95 -84.49 -8.01
C GLU A 826 -12.55 -83.65 -6.80
N THR A 827 -11.25 -83.46 -6.62
CA THR A 827 -10.69 -82.42 -5.76
C THR A 827 -10.94 -81.06 -6.42
N GLY A 828 -11.41 -80.09 -5.64
CA GLY A 828 -11.60 -78.71 -6.11
C GLY A 828 -10.29 -78.10 -6.58
N GLY A 829 -10.37 -77.21 -7.56
CA GLY A 829 -9.24 -76.45 -8.03
C GLY A 829 -8.77 -75.42 -7.00
N ASP A 830 -7.47 -75.18 -6.95
CA ASP A 830 -6.91 -74.00 -6.29
C ASP A 830 -7.36 -72.71 -7.01
N GLY A 831 -7.64 -71.67 -6.23
CA GLY A 831 -7.84 -70.31 -6.73
C GLY A 831 -6.58 -69.73 -7.39
N LYS A 832 -6.67 -68.46 -7.81
CA LYS A 832 -5.60 -67.73 -8.51
C LYS A 832 -5.19 -66.48 -7.74
N GLY A 833 -4.03 -65.93 -8.09
CA GLY A 833 -3.41 -64.80 -7.39
C GLY A 833 -2.57 -65.20 -6.18
N ALA A 834 -1.95 -64.21 -5.55
CA ALA A 834 -1.18 -64.40 -4.32
C ALA A 834 -2.12 -64.79 -3.16
N GLY A 835 -1.70 -65.73 -2.31
CA GLY A 835 -2.52 -66.17 -1.17
C GLY A 835 -3.83 -66.89 -1.56
N ALA A 836 -3.90 -67.43 -2.77
CA ALA A 836 -5.04 -68.20 -3.24
C ALA A 836 -5.41 -69.36 -2.31
N GLY A 837 -6.72 -69.53 -2.10
CA GLY A 837 -7.29 -70.62 -1.33
C GLY A 837 -7.06 -71.97 -2.02
N LYS A 838 -6.63 -72.96 -1.22
CA LYS A 838 -6.51 -74.34 -1.69
C LYS A 838 -7.87 -74.99 -1.88
N GLY A 839 -8.00 -75.79 -2.94
CA GLY A 839 -9.20 -76.56 -3.20
C GLY A 839 -9.50 -77.60 -2.11
N GLY A 840 -10.77 -77.91 -1.93
CA GLY A 840 -11.23 -78.98 -1.06
C GLY A 840 -11.00 -80.36 -1.69
N LYS A 841 -10.58 -81.33 -0.89
CA LYS A 841 -10.48 -82.74 -1.32
C LYS A 841 -11.85 -83.32 -1.65
N ALA A 842 -11.89 -84.29 -2.55
CA ALA A 842 -13.05 -85.14 -2.73
C ALA A 842 -13.39 -85.92 -1.45
N GLY A 843 -14.67 -86.24 -1.26
CA GLY A 843 -15.16 -87.19 -0.26
C GLY A 843 -15.25 -88.61 -0.84
N TYR A 844 -15.10 -89.64 0.00
CA TYR A 844 -15.01 -91.03 -0.46
C TYR A 844 -16.36 -91.58 -0.92
N ASP A 845 -16.37 -92.28 -2.07
CA ASP A 845 -17.56 -92.98 -2.54
C ASP A 845 -18.08 -93.96 -1.49
N SER A 846 -19.39 -94.19 -1.48
CA SER A 846 -20.03 -95.14 -0.59
C SER A 846 -20.41 -96.43 -1.34
N LEU A 847 -20.33 -97.57 -0.64
CA LEU A 847 -20.84 -98.85 -1.14
C LEU A 847 -22.15 -99.22 -0.43
N PHE A 848 -23.13 -99.67 -1.22
CA PHE A 848 -24.37 -100.24 -0.74
C PHE A 848 -24.36 -101.77 -0.92
N TRP A 849 -24.54 -102.54 0.17
CA TRP A 849 -24.32 -104.00 0.22
C TRP A 849 -25.55 -104.77 0.71
N SER A 850 -25.89 -105.89 0.05
CA SER A 850 -27.24 -106.48 0.14
C SER A 850 -27.46 -107.72 1.03
N LYS A 851 -26.42 -108.37 1.57
CA LYS A 851 -26.53 -109.80 1.98
C LYS A 851 -26.82 -110.18 3.44
N GLU A 852 -26.95 -109.24 4.39
CA GLU A 852 -27.46 -109.56 5.74
C GLU A 852 -28.31 -108.42 6.34
N SER A 853 -29.56 -108.74 6.70
CA SER A 853 -30.47 -108.08 7.68
C SER A 853 -30.76 -106.56 7.64
N GLY A 854 -29.92 -105.74 7.01
CA GLY A 854 -29.97 -104.28 7.04
C GLY A 854 -29.96 -103.69 5.63
N CYS A 855 -31.10 -103.79 4.94
CA CYS A 855 -31.33 -102.99 3.74
C CYS A 855 -31.42 -101.51 4.15
N GLY A 856 -30.59 -100.65 3.55
CA GLY A 856 -30.53 -99.23 3.92
C GLY A 856 -29.37 -98.84 4.86
N ILE A 857 -28.14 -99.26 4.56
CA ILE A 857 -26.93 -98.79 5.27
C ILE A 857 -25.82 -98.48 4.26
N CYS A 858 -25.48 -97.19 4.08
CA CYS A 858 -24.29 -96.77 3.34
C CYS A 858 -23.02 -97.12 4.10
N ARG A 859 -21.93 -97.48 3.41
CA ARG A 859 -20.61 -97.67 4.01
C ARG A 859 -19.54 -96.98 3.19
N THR A 860 -18.84 -95.99 3.77
CA THR A 860 -17.60 -95.48 3.16
C THR A 860 -16.46 -96.49 3.36
N PRO A 861 -15.56 -96.67 2.37
CA PRO A 861 -14.34 -97.45 2.51
C PRO A 861 -13.41 -96.93 3.60
N LYS A 862 -12.37 -97.71 3.86
CA LYS A 862 -11.34 -97.39 4.84
C LYS A 862 -10.06 -97.02 4.12
N ALA A 863 -9.59 -95.79 4.30
CA ALA A 863 -8.33 -95.33 3.72
C ALA A 863 -7.16 -96.26 4.07
N SER A 864 -6.12 -96.25 3.22
CA SER A 864 -4.94 -97.12 3.35
C SER A 864 -4.13 -96.94 4.63
N ASP A 865 -4.35 -95.84 5.37
CA ASP A 865 -3.73 -95.59 6.67
C ASP A 865 -4.77 -95.27 7.77
N SER A 866 -4.56 -95.89 8.94
CA SER A 866 -5.25 -95.68 10.22
C SER A 866 -6.73 -96.10 10.32
N SER A 867 -7.39 -95.76 11.43
CA SER A 867 -8.47 -96.56 12.03
C SER A 867 -9.86 -95.88 12.09
N LEU A 868 -10.17 -95.01 11.14
CA LEU A 868 -11.44 -94.26 11.09
C LEU A 868 -12.20 -94.51 9.78
N PHE A 869 -13.53 -94.52 9.85
CA PHE A 869 -14.37 -94.21 8.68
C PHE A 869 -14.15 -92.74 8.33
N GLN A 870 -13.78 -92.44 7.09
CA GLN A 870 -13.63 -91.06 6.64
C GLN A 870 -14.93 -90.54 6.04
N GLN A 871 -15.04 -89.21 5.94
CA GLN A 871 -16.26 -88.52 5.57
C GLN A 871 -16.54 -88.70 4.07
N GLY A 872 -17.80 -88.98 3.73
CA GLY A 872 -18.31 -89.03 2.35
C GLY A 872 -18.56 -87.65 1.71
N PRO A 873 -18.92 -86.59 2.47
CA PRO A 873 -18.97 -85.22 1.93
C PRO A 873 -17.61 -84.70 1.44
N GLY A 874 -17.63 -83.84 0.43
CA GLY A 874 -16.44 -83.15 -0.07
C GLY A 874 -15.96 -82.06 0.89
N ASP A 875 -14.64 -81.92 1.05
CA ASP A 875 -14.04 -80.84 1.85
C ASP A 875 -14.42 -79.46 1.27
N HIS A 876 -14.62 -78.48 2.14
CA HIS A 876 -14.80 -77.09 1.73
C HIS A 876 -13.52 -76.50 1.12
N GLY A 877 -13.67 -75.73 0.04
CA GLY A 877 -12.59 -74.94 -0.52
C GLY A 877 -12.13 -73.87 0.47
N LYS A 878 -10.82 -73.69 0.64
CA LYS A 878 -10.31 -72.67 1.57
C LYS A 878 -10.53 -71.28 1.01
N ASN A 879 -10.80 -70.32 1.89
CA ASN A 879 -10.85 -68.90 1.49
C ASN A 879 -9.48 -68.44 0.97
N GLY A 880 -9.48 -67.51 0.02
CA GLY A 880 -8.27 -66.77 -0.35
C GLY A 880 -7.93 -65.73 0.72
N THR A 881 -6.65 -65.42 0.90
CA THR A 881 -6.25 -64.36 1.84
C THR A 881 -6.54 -62.98 1.27
N ALA A 882 -6.89 -62.03 2.14
CA ALA A 882 -6.97 -60.63 1.77
C ALA A 882 -5.62 -60.09 1.29
N GLY A 883 -5.66 -59.08 0.42
CA GLY A 883 -4.48 -58.40 -0.10
C GLY A 883 -3.81 -57.51 0.95
N THR A 884 -2.51 -57.30 0.80
CA THR A 884 -1.73 -56.41 1.68
C THR A 884 -2.11 -54.95 1.46
N LEU A 885 -2.22 -54.19 2.55
CA LEU A 885 -2.38 -52.74 2.50
C LEU A 885 -1.17 -52.05 1.83
N GLY A 886 -1.42 -50.96 1.12
CA GLY A 886 -0.38 -50.12 0.52
C GLY A 886 0.53 -49.45 1.55
N THR A 887 1.62 -48.86 1.08
CA THR A 887 2.49 -47.99 1.90
C THR A 887 1.88 -46.61 2.03
N ALA A 888 1.98 -46.00 3.22
CA ALA A 888 1.71 -44.58 3.41
C ALA A 888 2.62 -43.76 2.49
N GLY A 889 2.10 -42.67 1.94
CA GLY A 889 2.91 -41.61 1.36
C GLY A 889 3.69 -40.89 2.46
N VAL A 890 4.98 -40.69 2.23
CA VAL A 890 5.88 -39.98 3.16
C VAL A 890 5.60 -38.48 3.05
N GLY A 891 5.40 -37.81 4.17
CA GLY A 891 5.18 -36.37 4.21
C GLY A 891 6.44 -35.62 3.79
N CYS A 892 6.27 -34.43 3.21
CA CYS A 892 7.41 -33.59 2.86
C CYS A 892 8.16 -33.16 4.15
N VAL A 893 9.48 -33.39 4.21
CA VAL A 893 10.34 -33.10 5.38
C VAL A 893 11.34 -31.96 5.16
N THR A 894 11.38 -31.39 3.95
CA THR A 894 12.32 -30.32 3.59
C THR A 894 11.61 -29.40 2.61
N ALA A 895 11.36 -28.16 3.02
CA ALA A 895 10.48 -27.22 2.31
C ALA A 895 10.87 -27.01 0.84
N GLY A 896 12.16 -27.08 0.53
CA GLY A 896 12.66 -27.03 -0.83
C GLY A 896 14.18 -27.12 -0.91
N SER A 897 14.71 -26.85 -2.10
CA SER A 897 16.14 -26.82 -2.40
C SER A 897 16.39 -25.86 -3.56
N VAL A 898 17.55 -25.20 -3.61
CA VAL A 898 17.89 -24.35 -4.75
C VAL A 898 18.29 -25.23 -5.94
N GLN A 899 17.61 -25.03 -7.08
CA GLN A 899 17.91 -25.71 -8.34
C GLN A 899 17.95 -24.69 -9.47
N ASN A 900 18.99 -24.74 -10.31
CA ASN A 900 19.22 -23.75 -11.39
C ASN A 900 19.25 -22.27 -10.93
N ALA A 901 19.60 -22.03 -9.66
CA ALA A 901 19.55 -20.74 -8.97
C ALA A 901 18.14 -20.16 -8.69
N VAL A 902 17.12 -21.01 -8.60
CA VAL A 902 15.75 -20.67 -8.15
C VAL A 902 15.34 -21.63 -7.02
N TRP A 903 14.41 -21.22 -6.15
CA TRP A 903 13.83 -22.14 -5.17
C TRP A 903 12.96 -23.21 -5.85
N SER A 904 13.28 -24.48 -5.61
CA SER A 904 12.44 -25.61 -6.00
C SER A 904 11.76 -26.17 -4.74
N PRO A 905 10.43 -26.08 -4.61
CA PRO A 905 9.71 -26.66 -3.48
C PRO A 905 9.89 -28.18 -3.40
N GLY A 906 9.75 -28.73 -2.19
CA GLY A 906 9.63 -30.18 -1.97
C GLY A 906 8.27 -30.73 -2.42
N THR A 907 8.05 -32.03 -2.28
CA THR A 907 6.73 -32.65 -2.56
C THR A 907 6.40 -33.73 -1.56
N GLY A 908 5.11 -33.94 -1.30
CA GLY A 908 4.62 -35.12 -0.60
C GLY A 908 4.84 -36.39 -1.43
N GLY A 909 5.26 -37.47 -0.78
CA GLY A 909 5.45 -38.77 -1.41
C GLY A 909 4.12 -39.46 -1.71
N ASN A 910 4.01 -40.09 -2.88
CA ASN A 910 2.81 -40.85 -3.26
C ASN A 910 2.57 -42.07 -2.36
N GLY A 911 1.32 -42.38 -2.09
CA GLY A 911 0.92 -43.63 -1.45
C GLY A 911 1.17 -44.83 -2.37
N GLY A 912 1.47 -45.99 -1.78
CA GLY A 912 1.57 -47.25 -2.52
C GLY A 912 0.19 -47.86 -2.75
N ALA A 913 0.01 -48.57 -3.87
CA ALA A 913 -1.17 -49.43 -4.05
C ALA A 913 -1.17 -50.59 -3.04
N GLY A 914 -2.35 -51.09 -2.70
CA GLY A 914 -2.45 -52.41 -2.05
C GLY A 914 -2.06 -53.54 -3.02
N SER A 915 -2.16 -54.80 -2.57
CA SER A 915 -2.13 -55.96 -3.47
C SER A 915 -3.51 -56.60 -3.63
N HIS A 916 -3.74 -57.30 -4.73
CA HIS A 916 -5.00 -58.00 -4.99
C HIS A 916 -5.26 -59.13 -3.98
N GLY A 917 -6.53 -59.40 -3.66
CA GLY A 917 -6.91 -60.58 -2.87
C GLY A 917 -6.73 -61.88 -3.67
N GLY A 918 -6.48 -62.98 -2.97
CA GLY A 918 -6.43 -64.32 -3.60
C GLY A 918 -7.83 -64.87 -3.90
N GLY A 919 -8.00 -65.61 -4.99
CA GLY A 919 -9.22 -66.38 -5.24
C GLY A 919 -9.39 -67.51 -4.22
N GLY A 920 -10.63 -67.76 -3.77
CA GLY A 920 -10.96 -68.90 -2.92
C GLY A 920 -10.86 -70.22 -3.70
N GLY A 921 -10.52 -71.31 -3.02
CA GLY A 921 -10.50 -72.64 -3.64
C GLY A 921 -11.91 -73.13 -3.96
N GLY A 922 -12.06 -73.98 -4.98
CA GLY A 922 -13.29 -74.73 -5.17
C GLY A 922 -13.45 -75.80 -4.09
N GLY A 923 -14.67 -76.16 -3.71
CA GLY A 923 -14.89 -77.31 -2.84
C GLY A 923 -14.68 -78.62 -3.60
N GLY A 924 -14.45 -79.71 -2.86
CA GLY A 924 -14.41 -81.05 -3.45
C GLY A 924 -15.79 -81.57 -3.83
N ALA A 925 -15.86 -82.53 -4.73
CA ALA A 925 -17.05 -83.36 -4.89
C ALA A 925 -17.28 -84.22 -3.63
N GLY A 926 -18.54 -84.46 -3.28
CA GLY A 926 -18.91 -85.54 -2.38
C GLY A 926 -18.81 -86.88 -3.09
N GLY A 927 -18.60 -87.95 -2.33
CA GLY A 927 -18.57 -89.31 -2.85
C GLY A 927 -19.90 -89.69 -3.49
N GLY A 928 -19.84 -90.40 -4.61
CA GLY A 928 -21.01 -91.06 -5.19
C GLY A 928 -21.35 -92.37 -4.47
N THR A 929 -22.14 -93.23 -5.10
CA THR A 929 -22.49 -94.55 -4.57
C THR A 929 -22.42 -95.63 -5.65
N GLU A 930 -21.79 -96.77 -5.35
CA GLU A 930 -22.00 -98.00 -6.12
C GLU A 930 -23.02 -98.93 -5.42
N ASN A 931 -23.99 -99.44 -6.20
CA ASN A 931 -25.09 -100.27 -5.71
C ASN A 931 -24.89 -101.76 -6.02
N TRP A 932 -24.62 -102.57 -4.99
CA TRP A 932 -24.32 -104.00 -5.15
C TRP A 932 -25.49 -104.94 -4.78
N ASP A 933 -26.18 -105.44 -5.82
CA ASP A 933 -27.09 -106.60 -5.78
C ASP A 933 -28.33 -106.46 -4.87
N CYS A 934 -29.09 -105.37 -5.01
CA CYS A 934 -30.54 -105.42 -4.83
C CYS A 934 -31.21 -105.71 -6.19
N SER A 935 -32.08 -106.73 -6.24
CA SER A 935 -32.29 -107.61 -7.40
C SER A 935 -33.09 -107.06 -8.59
N GLN A 936 -32.91 -105.79 -8.94
CA GLN A 936 -33.20 -105.20 -10.27
C GLN A 936 -32.39 -103.91 -10.55
N HIS A 937 -31.50 -103.45 -9.65
CA HIS A 937 -30.83 -102.16 -9.74
C HIS A 937 -29.31 -102.34 -9.66
N GLY A 938 -28.62 -102.04 -10.75
CA GLY A 938 -27.17 -101.85 -10.82
C GLY A 938 -26.94 -100.49 -11.46
N ALA A 939 -26.60 -99.51 -10.64
CA ALA A 939 -26.43 -98.10 -10.98
C ALA A 939 -25.32 -97.55 -10.08
N SER A 940 -24.51 -96.64 -10.61
CA SER A 940 -23.50 -95.91 -9.85
C SER A 940 -23.87 -94.43 -9.89
N ASP A 941 -24.26 -93.87 -8.76
CA ASP A 941 -24.86 -92.54 -8.69
C ASP A 941 -23.79 -91.49 -8.40
N PHE A 942 -23.82 -90.36 -9.11
CA PHE A 942 -22.88 -89.26 -8.90
C PHE A 942 -23.14 -88.57 -7.56
N GLY A 943 -22.08 -88.29 -6.79
CA GLY A 943 -22.15 -87.40 -5.63
C GLY A 943 -22.45 -85.94 -6.02
N GLY A 944 -22.70 -85.10 -5.02
CA GLY A 944 -22.82 -83.66 -5.19
C GLY A 944 -21.49 -83.06 -5.66
N SER A 945 -21.47 -82.40 -6.81
CA SER A 945 -20.23 -81.80 -7.32
C SER A 945 -19.84 -80.56 -6.49
N GLY A 946 -18.55 -80.24 -6.45
CA GLY A 946 -18.04 -79.17 -5.59
C GLY A 946 -18.56 -77.78 -5.99
N GLY A 947 -18.71 -76.89 -5.01
CA GLY A 947 -19.06 -75.49 -5.23
C GLY A 947 -17.87 -74.68 -5.76
N GLY A 948 -18.14 -73.72 -6.65
CA GLY A 948 -17.12 -72.81 -7.16
C GLY A 948 -16.64 -71.83 -6.09
N GLY A 949 -15.32 -71.64 -5.97
CA GLY A 949 -14.73 -70.60 -5.14
C GLY A 949 -15.00 -69.20 -5.72
N GLY A 950 -15.08 -68.19 -4.86
CA GLY A 950 -15.20 -66.79 -5.28
C GLY A 950 -13.86 -66.18 -5.67
N SER A 951 -13.87 -65.19 -6.57
CA SER A 951 -12.65 -64.48 -6.97
C SER A 951 -12.15 -63.53 -5.89
N GLY A 952 -10.84 -63.32 -5.84
CA GLY A 952 -10.27 -62.23 -5.05
C GLY A 952 -10.67 -60.86 -5.60
N GLY A 953 -10.83 -59.89 -4.71
CA GLY A 953 -11.12 -58.50 -5.04
C GLY A 953 -9.87 -57.73 -5.51
N CYS A 954 -10.05 -56.69 -6.32
CA CYS A 954 -8.93 -55.89 -6.81
C CYS A 954 -8.40 -54.95 -5.72
N GLN A 955 -7.10 -54.67 -5.74
CA GLN A 955 -6.48 -53.65 -4.89
C GLN A 955 -7.01 -52.24 -5.20
N GLY A 956 -7.06 -51.38 -4.19
CA GLY A 956 -7.16 -49.93 -4.40
C GLY A 956 -5.78 -49.35 -4.75
N THR A 957 -5.74 -48.32 -5.60
CA THR A 957 -4.47 -47.64 -5.89
C THR A 957 -4.08 -46.72 -4.75
N GLY A 958 -2.78 -46.49 -4.60
CA GLY A 958 -2.30 -45.37 -3.80
C GLY A 958 -2.70 -44.04 -4.43
N ALA A 959 -2.68 -43.00 -3.61
CA ALA A 959 -2.96 -41.63 -4.00
C ALA A 959 -1.68 -40.82 -4.26
N ALA A 960 -1.79 -39.69 -4.96
CA ALA A 960 -0.68 -38.75 -5.08
C ALA A 960 -0.45 -37.96 -3.78
N GLY A 961 0.80 -37.61 -3.50
CA GLY A 961 1.12 -36.64 -2.46
C GLY A 961 0.74 -35.21 -2.87
N GLY A 962 0.64 -34.31 -1.89
CA GLY A 962 0.39 -32.89 -2.14
C GLY A 962 1.66 -32.16 -2.59
N SER A 963 1.47 -31.09 -3.38
CA SER A 963 2.54 -30.14 -3.70
C SER A 963 2.85 -29.28 -2.47
N SER A 964 4.11 -28.87 -2.28
CA SER A 964 4.44 -27.92 -1.21
C SER A 964 4.06 -26.49 -1.60
N GLY A 965 3.82 -25.63 -0.62
CA GLY A 965 3.69 -24.20 -0.84
C GLY A 965 5.03 -23.54 -1.17
N GLY A 966 4.95 -22.39 -1.83
CA GLY A 966 6.10 -21.61 -2.27
C GLY A 966 6.61 -20.64 -1.21
N GLY A 967 7.86 -20.22 -1.34
CA GLY A 967 8.51 -19.32 -0.39
C GLY A 967 8.12 -17.86 -0.55
N SER A 968 8.12 -17.14 0.55
CA SER A 968 8.20 -15.68 0.64
C SER A 968 9.63 -15.29 0.99
N PHE A 969 10.25 -14.45 0.15
CA PHE A 969 11.64 -14.03 0.29
C PHE A 969 11.78 -12.50 0.11
N GLY A 970 12.31 -11.81 1.12
CA GLY A 970 12.67 -10.39 0.99
C GLY A 970 13.85 -10.21 0.03
N ILE A 971 14.97 -10.89 0.32
CA ILE A 971 16.15 -10.97 -0.52
C ILE A 971 16.50 -12.45 -0.76
N PHE A 972 16.57 -12.87 -2.02
CA PHE A 972 16.96 -14.22 -2.43
C PHE A 972 18.30 -14.16 -3.17
N MET A 973 19.37 -14.62 -2.52
CA MET A 973 20.76 -14.46 -2.96
C MET A 973 21.40 -15.80 -3.32
N VAL A 974 21.88 -15.96 -4.56
CA VAL A 974 22.49 -17.22 -5.03
C VAL A 974 23.83 -17.01 -5.76
N TRP A 975 24.81 -17.85 -5.42
CA TRP A 975 26.02 -18.04 -6.22
C TRP A 975 26.06 -19.42 -6.87
N THR A 976 26.29 -19.45 -8.18
CA THR A 976 26.58 -20.69 -8.94
C THR A 976 27.99 -21.22 -8.67
N LYS A 977 28.87 -20.38 -8.13
CA LYS A 977 30.23 -20.71 -7.69
C LYS A 977 30.61 -19.81 -6.50
N GLY A 978 31.18 -20.42 -5.46
CA GLY A 978 31.62 -19.72 -4.24
C GLY A 978 32.38 -18.41 -4.51
N PRO A 979 31.89 -17.26 -4.01
CA PRO A 979 32.47 -15.94 -4.25
C PRO A 979 33.71 -15.66 -3.39
N THR A 980 34.40 -14.56 -3.69
CA THR A 980 35.50 -14.00 -2.87
C THR A 980 35.05 -12.84 -1.97
N SER A 981 33.92 -12.23 -2.30
CA SER A 981 33.33 -11.05 -1.67
C SER A 981 31.83 -11.04 -2.00
N ALA A 982 31.00 -10.51 -1.10
CA ALA A 982 29.53 -10.50 -1.23
C ALA A 982 29.00 -9.06 -1.31
N PRO A 983 27.77 -8.85 -1.84
CA PRO A 983 27.10 -7.56 -1.86
C PRO A 983 27.05 -6.87 -0.50
N VAL A 984 27.03 -5.54 -0.51
CA VAL A 984 26.87 -4.73 0.69
C VAL A 984 25.38 -4.49 0.92
N LEU A 985 24.87 -4.92 2.07
CA LEU A 985 23.47 -4.72 2.49
C LEU A 985 23.48 -3.99 3.84
N PHE A 986 23.07 -2.73 3.89
CA PHE A 986 22.96 -1.97 5.15
C PHE A 986 21.81 -0.96 5.14
N GLY A 987 21.27 -0.60 6.31
CA GLY A 987 20.22 0.41 6.44
C GLY A 987 18.86 0.02 5.84
N ASN A 988 18.72 -1.19 5.28
CA ASN A 988 17.44 -1.65 4.72
C ASN A 988 16.52 -2.16 5.85
N GLN A 989 15.23 -1.96 5.70
CA GLN A 989 14.18 -2.57 6.53
C GLN A 989 13.51 -3.68 5.74
N ILE A 990 13.59 -4.93 6.21
CA ILE A 990 13.12 -6.11 5.47
C ILE A 990 11.91 -6.70 6.18
N LEU A 991 10.74 -6.64 5.54
CA LEU A 991 9.47 -7.18 6.02
C LEU A 991 9.16 -8.49 5.30
N THR A 992 8.94 -9.57 6.05
CA THR A 992 8.55 -10.88 5.46
C THR A 992 7.03 -11.02 5.39
N ALA A 993 6.49 -11.45 4.25
CA ALA A 993 5.10 -11.90 4.11
C ALA A 993 4.97 -13.43 4.31
N ASP A 994 3.74 -13.93 4.27
CA ASP A 994 3.45 -15.36 4.47
C ASP A 994 4.05 -16.26 3.38
N GLY A 995 4.61 -17.40 3.78
CA GLY A 995 4.92 -18.51 2.87
C GLY A 995 3.68 -19.36 2.63
N GLY A 996 3.54 -19.93 1.42
CA GLY A 996 2.32 -20.65 1.06
C GLY A 996 2.14 -21.96 1.82
N ASP A 997 0.90 -22.35 2.10
CA ASP A 997 0.57 -23.62 2.75
C ASP A 997 0.88 -24.83 1.87
N GLY A 998 1.29 -25.94 2.49
CA GLY A 998 1.46 -27.22 1.83
C GLY A 998 0.12 -27.89 1.50
N GLY A 999 0.01 -28.46 0.30
CA GLY A 999 -1.18 -29.18 -0.13
C GLY A 999 -1.39 -30.51 0.58
N ASP A 1000 -2.65 -30.85 0.85
CA ASP A 1000 -3.06 -32.15 1.39
C ASP A 1000 -2.65 -33.32 0.48
N GLY A 1001 -2.32 -34.46 1.06
CA GLY A 1001 -2.20 -35.71 0.31
C GLY A 1001 -3.57 -36.26 -0.12
N GLY A 1002 -3.62 -36.93 -1.28
CA GLY A 1002 -4.86 -37.58 -1.75
C GLY A 1002 -5.27 -38.78 -0.89
N ASN A 1003 -6.56 -39.08 -0.82
CA ASN A 1003 -7.08 -40.22 -0.07
C ASN A 1003 -6.76 -41.55 -0.77
N GLY A 1004 -6.26 -42.55 -0.06
CA GLY A 1004 -5.91 -43.86 -0.64
C GLY A 1004 -7.13 -44.71 -0.99
N GLY A 1005 -7.17 -45.24 -2.22
CA GLY A 1005 -8.33 -45.95 -2.77
C GLY A 1005 -8.68 -47.23 -2.00
N THR A 1006 -9.98 -47.50 -1.86
CA THR A 1006 -10.46 -48.67 -1.10
C THR A 1006 -10.30 -49.95 -1.92
N GLY A 1007 -9.75 -50.99 -1.31
CA GLY A 1007 -9.62 -52.31 -1.94
C GLY A 1007 -10.96 -53.07 -1.96
N GLY A 1008 -11.29 -53.70 -3.09
CA GLY A 1008 -12.60 -54.27 -3.36
C GLY A 1008 -12.91 -55.55 -2.60
N VAL A 1009 -14.18 -55.75 -2.25
CA VAL A 1009 -14.65 -56.93 -1.53
C VAL A 1009 -14.47 -58.19 -2.37
N GLY A 1010 -13.92 -59.25 -1.79
CA GLY A 1010 -13.74 -60.56 -2.43
C GLY A 1010 -15.07 -61.26 -2.68
N GLY A 1011 -15.19 -61.94 -3.82
CA GLY A 1011 -16.41 -62.63 -4.22
C GLY A 1011 -16.74 -63.82 -3.31
N ASN A 1012 -18.02 -64.08 -3.11
CA ASN A 1012 -18.46 -65.22 -2.29
C ASN A 1012 -18.18 -66.56 -3.00
N GLY A 1013 -17.74 -67.55 -2.24
CA GLY A 1013 -17.80 -68.94 -2.66
C GLY A 1013 -19.26 -69.41 -2.69
N ALA A 1014 -19.56 -70.38 -3.55
CA ALA A 1014 -20.90 -70.92 -3.72
C ALA A 1014 -21.08 -72.28 -3.05
N ASP A 1015 -22.34 -72.63 -2.76
CA ASP A 1015 -22.69 -73.90 -2.16
C ASP A 1015 -22.28 -75.09 -3.03
N GLY A 1016 -21.91 -76.19 -2.38
CA GLY A 1016 -21.70 -77.47 -3.05
C GLY A 1016 -23.01 -78.11 -3.50
N GLY A 1017 -22.89 -79.10 -4.38
CA GLY A 1017 -24.01 -79.91 -4.82
C GLY A 1017 -24.69 -80.60 -3.64
N LYS A 1018 -26.02 -80.53 -3.58
CA LYS A 1018 -26.82 -81.28 -2.60
C LYS A 1018 -26.54 -82.79 -2.69
N PRO A 1019 -26.71 -83.55 -1.59
CA PRO A 1019 -26.70 -85.01 -1.63
C PRO A 1019 -27.91 -85.51 -2.44
N GLY A 1020 -28.02 -86.82 -2.64
CA GLY A 1020 -29.14 -87.39 -3.40
C GLY A 1020 -30.49 -87.07 -2.75
N ASP A 1021 -31.42 -86.49 -3.54
CA ASP A 1021 -32.83 -86.37 -3.14
C ASP A 1021 -33.40 -87.77 -2.78
N GLU A 1022 -34.43 -87.81 -1.92
CA GLU A 1022 -35.02 -88.98 -1.22
C GLU A 1022 -35.56 -90.13 -2.12
N THR A 1023 -35.21 -90.14 -3.40
CA THR A 1023 -35.24 -91.31 -4.28
C THR A 1023 -34.61 -92.55 -3.61
N PRO A 1024 -35.15 -93.77 -3.79
CA PRO A 1024 -34.63 -94.97 -3.12
C PRO A 1024 -33.21 -95.41 -3.49
N ASN A 1025 -32.56 -94.76 -4.45
CA ASN A 1025 -31.26 -95.17 -4.99
C ASN A 1025 -30.14 -94.21 -4.51
N ALA A 1026 -30.26 -92.92 -4.80
CA ALA A 1026 -29.18 -91.94 -4.63
C ALA A 1026 -28.98 -91.43 -3.19
N TRP A 1027 -29.77 -91.89 -2.21
CA TRP A 1027 -29.73 -91.41 -0.82
C TRP A 1027 -28.39 -91.62 -0.08
N CYS A 1028 -27.47 -92.42 -0.63
CA CYS A 1028 -26.11 -92.60 -0.14
C CYS A 1028 -25.06 -91.69 -0.83
N ALA A 1029 -25.46 -90.92 -1.84
CA ALA A 1029 -24.58 -90.01 -2.58
C ALA A 1029 -24.48 -88.68 -1.83
N GLU A 1030 -23.25 -88.30 -1.49
CA GLU A 1030 -22.95 -87.30 -0.47
C GLU A 1030 -22.85 -85.88 -1.02
N LEU A 1031 -22.93 -84.88 -0.15
CA LEU A 1031 -22.88 -83.48 -0.57
C LEU A 1031 -21.48 -83.02 -1.01
N GLY A 1032 -21.45 -82.17 -2.02
CA GLY A 1032 -20.24 -81.45 -2.42
C GLY A 1032 -19.85 -80.41 -1.37
N GLY A 1033 -18.55 -80.15 -1.26
CA GLY A 1033 -18.05 -79.06 -0.44
C GLY A 1033 -18.38 -77.70 -1.08
N ASN A 1034 -18.81 -76.73 -0.27
CA ASN A 1034 -18.86 -75.32 -0.66
C ASN A 1034 -17.49 -74.81 -1.12
N GLY A 1035 -17.47 -73.89 -2.08
CA GLY A 1035 -16.28 -73.13 -2.45
C GLY A 1035 -15.93 -72.07 -1.40
N GLY A 1036 -14.65 -71.70 -1.33
CA GLY A 1036 -14.16 -70.65 -0.42
C GLY A 1036 -14.48 -69.25 -0.93
N LYS A 1037 -14.65 -68.28 -0.02
CA LYS A 1037 -14.68 -66.85 -0.35
C LYS A 1037 -13.33 -66.42 -0.93
N GLY A 1038 -13.34 -65.57 -1.95
CA GLY A 1038 -12.16 -64.82 -2.35
C GLY A 1038 -11.74 -63.82 -1.28
N GLY A 1039 -10.45 -63.54 -1.20
CA GLY A 1039 -9.90 -62.51 -0.33
C GLY A 1039 -10.30 -61.10 -0.81
N ASP A 1040 -10.52 -60.22 0.15
CA ASP A 1040 -10.74 -58.80 -0.12
C ASP A 1040 -9.44 -58.14 -0.61
N GLY A 1041 -9.53 -57.17 -1.52
CA GLY A 1041 -8.38 -56.46 -2.06
C GLY A 1041 -7.74 -55.54 -1.02
N GLY A 1042 -6.42 -55.42 -1.05
CA GLY A 1042 -5.69 -54.49 -0.19
C GLY A 1042 -6.03 -53.04 -0.55
N HIS A 1043 -6.30 -52.21 0.45
CA HIS A 1043 -6.55 -50.78 0.27
C HIS A 1043 -5.24 -50.04 -0.01
N GLY A 1044 -5.28 -49.03 -0.88
CA GLY A 1044 -4.13 -48.18 -1.19
C GLY A 1044 -3.79 -47.22 -0.05
N GLY A 1045 -2.53 -46.81 0.03
CA GLY A 1045 -2.10 -45.77 0.97
C GLY A 1045 -2.50 -44.37 0.52
N GLY A 1046 -2.78 -43.49 1.47
CA GLY A 1046 -2.94 -42.06 1.18
C GLY A 1046 -1.59 -41.41 0.85
N GLY A 1047 -1.62 -40.30 0.10
CA GLY A 1047 -0.42 -39.52 -0.21
C GLY A 1047 0.08 -38.74 1.00
N GLY A 1048 1.38 -38.43 1.04
CA GLY A 1048 1.94 -37.52 2.03
C GLY A 1048 1.56 -36.07 1.71
N GLY A 1049 1.46 -35.23 2.74
CA GLY A 1049 1.26 -33.80 2.55
C GLY A 1049 2.51 -33.08 2.02
N GLY A 1050 2.29 -31.99 1.28
CA GLY A 1050 3.34 -31.05 0.91
C GLY A 1050 3.86 -30.26 2.11
N CYS A 1051 5.08 -29.74 2.00
CA CYS A 1051 5.63 -28.83 3.02
C CYS A 1051 4.95 -27.47 2.92
N GLY A 1052 4.95 -26.73 4.01
CA GLY A 1052 4.73 -25.30 3.95
C GLY A 1052 5.94 -24.55 3.40
N GLY A 1053 5.68 -23.42 2.76
CA GLY A 1053 6.68 -22.54 2.18
C GLY A 1053 7.46 -21.75 3.23
N PRO A 1054 8.76 -21.47 3.00
CA PRO A 1054 9.54 -20.60 3.88
C PRO A 1054 9.00 -19.16 3.90
N SER A 1055 9.25 -18.45 5.00
CA SER A 1055 9.09 -17.00 5.11
C SER A 1055 10.40 -16.42 5.67
N ILE A 1056 11.22 -15.81 4.80
CA ILE A 1056 12.62 -15.50 5.11
C ILE A 1056 13.01 -14.09 4.64
N GLY A 1057 13.68 -13.34 5.52
CA GLY A 1057 14.19 -11.99 5.23
C GLY A 1057 15.28 -12.00 4.16
N VAL A 1058 16.46 -12.55 4.47
CA VAL A 1058 17.54 -12.82 3.51
C VAL A 1058 17.81 -14.32 3.43
N PHE A 1059 17.49 -14.93 2.30
CA PHE A 1059 17.86 -16.31 1.98
C PHE A 1059 19.13 -16.32 1.10
N VAL A 1060 20.10 -17.16 1.44
CA VAL A 1060 21.39 -17.25 0.76
C VAL A 1060 21.70 -18.70 0.35
N HIS A 1061 22.32 -18.87 -0.82
CA HIS A 1061 22.85 -20.16 -1.26
C HIS A 1061 24.15 -20.03 -2.06
N GLY A 1062 25.15 -20.85 -1.74
CA GLY A 1062 26.41 -20.95 -2.51
C GLY A 1062 27.53 -20.00 -2.05
N GLN A 1063 27.36 -19.32 -0.92
CA GLN A 1063 28.31 -18.42 -0.24
C GLN A 1063 29.70 -19.04 0.04
N GLY A 1064 29.80 -20.36 0.03
CA GLY A 1064 31.06 -21.10 0.13
C GLY A 1064 31.69 -21.02 1.52
N GLY A 1065 32.57 -20.04 1.71
CA GLY A 1065 33.31 -19.83 2.97
C GLY A 1065 33.21 -18.40 3.53
N LEU A 1066 32.34 -17.56 2.96
CA LEU A 1066 32.07 -16.23 3.51
C LEU A 1066 31.21 -16.32 4.76
N ASN A 1067 31.54 -15.52 5.77
CA ASN A 1067 30.63 -15.19 6.87
C ASN A 1067 29.76 -14.01 6.43
N LEU A 1068 28.45 -14.10 6.64
CA LEU A 1068 27.46 -13.10 6.23
C LEU A 1068 26.56 -12.68 7.42
N ASP A 1069 26.97 -12.99 8.65
CA ASP A 1069 26.19 -12.71 9.87
C ASP A 1069 25.94 -11.21 10.05
N LEU A 1070 26.86 -10.39 9.53
CA LEU A 1070 26.80 -8.91 9.54
C LEU A 1070 25.51 -8.37 8.90
N TYR A 1071 24.91 -9.06 7.92
CA TYR A 1071 23.63 -8.66 7.32
C TYR A 1071 22.50 -8.55 8.38
N GLY A 1072 22.57 -9.35 9.45
CA GLY A 1072 21.57 -9.34 10.53
C GLY A 1072 21.71 -8.18 11.53
N SER A 1073 22.88 -7.52 11.58
CA SER A 1073 23.11 -6.32 12.40
C SER A 1073 23.24 -5.03 11.58
N ALA A 1074 23.33 -5.14 10.25
CA ALA A 1074 23.39 -4.00 9.35
C ALA A 1074 22.01 -3.58 8.80
N ASN A 1075 20.97 -4.41 8.96
CA ASN A 1075 19.62 -4.20 8.43
C ASN A 1075 18.58 -4.51 9.53
N THR A 1076 17.41 -3.88 9.47
CA THR A 1076 16.29 -4.17 10.37
C THR A 1076 15.37 -5.21 9.73
N PHE A 1077 14.70 -6.01 10.56
CA PHE A 1077 13.85 -7.11 10.12
C PHE A 1077 12.52 -7.09 10.86
N ASP A 1078 11.42 -6.96 10.12
CA ASP A 1078 10.11 -7.37 10.60
C ASP A 1078 9.83 -8.80 10.12
N LEU A 1079 9.56 -9.69 11.08
CA LEU A 1079 9.19 -11.07 10.85
C LEU A 1079 7.70 -11.27 11.18
N SER A 1080 6.84 -10.37 10.72
CA SER A 1080 5.38 -10.49 10.83
C SER A 1080 4.87 -11.74 10.11
N GLY A 1081 5.18 -11.88 8.81
CA GLY A 1081 4.79 -13.01 7.96
C GLY A 1081 5.15 -14.40 8.49
N ASN A 1082 4.27 -15.35 8.27
CA ASN A 1082 4.31 -16.71 8.79
C ASN A 1082 4.78 -17.68 7.70
N PRO A 1083 5.66 -18.65 8.00
CA PRO A 1083 5.88 -19.74 7.07
C PRO A 1083 4.62 -20.60 7.01
N GLY A 1084 4.28 -21.07 5.82
CA GLY A 1084 3.08 -21.86 5.59
C GLY A 1084 3.11 -23.17 6.39
N GLU A 1085 1.93 -23.71 6.64
CA GLU A 1085 1.74 -24.97 7.35
C GLU A 1085 2.01 -26.20 6.48
N GLY A 1086 2.31 -27.31 7.16
CA GLY A 1086 2.44 -28.61 6.50
C GLY A 1086 1.08 -29.23 6.16
N GLY A 1087 0.86 -29.52 4.88
CA GLY A 1087 -0.37 -30.15 4.37
C GLY A 1087 -0.64 -31.52 5.00
N LYS A 1088 -1.91 -31.94 5.07
CA LYS A 1088 -2.28 -33.14 5.83
C LYS A 1088 -2.07 -34.43 5.07
N GLY A 1089 -1.67 -35.47 5.80
CA GLY A 1089 -1.55 -36.82 5.28
C GLY A 1089 -2.90 -37.33 4.75
N GLY A 1090 -2.92 -37.76 3.48
CA GLY A 1090 -4.14 -38.22 2.83
C GLY A 1090 -4.77 -39.42 3.54
N LYS A 1091 -6.09 -39.41 3.69
CA LYS A 1091 -6.79 -40.40 4.52
C LYS A 1091 -6.83 -41.75 3.80
N SER A 1092 -6.73 -42.85 4.55
CA SER A 1092 -6.93 -44.19 4.00
C SER A 1092 -7.36 -45.14 5.11
N ILE A 1093 -8.30 -46.03 4.78
CA ILE A 1093 -8.72 -47.17 5.61
C ILE A 1093 -7.61 -48.24 5.73
N GLY A 1094 -6.55 -48.14 4.93
CA GLY A 1094 -5.35 -48.96 5.03
C GLY A 1094 -4.24 -48.27 5.83
N LYS A 1095 -3.49 -47.38 5.16
CA LYS A 1095 -2.47 -46.53 5.79
C LYS A 1095 -2.62 -45.10 5.28
N ALA A 1096 -3.03 -44.19 6.17
CA ALA A 1096 -3.00 -42.77 5.87
C ALA A 1096 -1.57 -42.32 5.53
N GLY A 1097 -1.45 -41.26 4.73
CA GLY A 1097 -0.18 -40.58 4.51
C GLY A 1097 0.30 -39.86 5.78
N GLN A 1098 1.52 -39.35 5.73
CA GLN A 1098 2.05 -38.48 6.78
C GLN A 1098 1.85 -37.00 6.41
N ASP A 1099 1.61 -36.16 7.41
CA ASP A 1099 1.60 -34.70 7.28
C ASP A 1099 2.97 -34.19 6.77
N GLY A 1100 2.95 -33.11 5.99
CA GLY A 1100 4.16 -32.36 5.66
C GLY A 1100 4.68 -31.53 6.82
N SER A 1101 5.89 -30.98 6.68
CA SER A 1101 6.50 -30.07 7.65
C SER A 1101 6.09 -28.62 7.38
N LYS A 1102 5.89 -27.84 8.45
CA LYS A 1102 5.79 -26.37 8.39
C LYS A 1102 7.08 -25.78 7.78
N GLY A 1103 6.95 -24.67 7.05
CA GLY A 1103 8.11 -23.98 6.49
C GLY A 1103 9.02 -23.34 7.56
N PRO A 1104 10.28 -23.02 7.25
CA PRO A 1104 11.16 -22.28 8.16
C PRO A 1104 10.86 -20.76 8.14
N LYS A 1105 10.93 -20.13 9.32
CA LYS A 1105 10.89 -18.66 9.53
C LYS A 1105 12.27 -18.17 9.96
N ALA A 1106 12.84 -17.16 9.29
CA ALA A 1106 14.14 -16.60 9.69
C ALA A 1106 14.42 -15.20 9.14
N ALA A 1107 15.16 -14.37 9.89
CA ALA A 1107 15.75 -13.14 9.34
C ALA A 1107 16.86 -13.46 8.31
N LEU A 1108 17.75 -14.40 8.63
CA LEU A 1108 18.80 -14.89 7.74
C LEU A 1108 18.73 -16.42 7.60
N HIS A 1109 18.94 -16.95 6.39
CA HIS A 1109 19.14 -18.37 6.14
C HIS A 1109 20.31 -18.58 5.17
N PHE A 1110 21.19 -19.53 5.49
CA PHE A 1110 22.43 -19.85 4.77
C PHE A 1110 22.47 -21.29 4.25
#